data_AF-A0A2Z6B169-F1
#
_entry.id   AF-A0A2Z6B169-F1
#
_cell.length_a   1.000
_cell.length_b   1.000
_cell.length_c   1.000
_cell.angle_alpha   90.00
_cell.angle_beta   90.00
_cell.angle_gamma   90.00
#
_symmetry.space_group_name_H-M   'P 1'
#
loop_
_entity.id
_entity.type
_entity.pdbx_description
1 polymer ?
#
loop_
_entity_poly.entity_id
_entity_poly.type
_entity_poly.pdbx_seq_one_letter_code
_entity_poly.pdbx_strand_id
1 'polypeptide(L)'
;MRRFAITAFALLSILIMQTPTTALAATKTNLVLIFDASGSMWGQINGKAKITIAKEALDGIVKDLPDDIDIGLVTYGHRRKGDCDDVETLVPLGPIDKQAFLTKIKDINPKGKTPIVRSIRMTAEAIKHLEDETTLLLVSDGEETCDPDPCAFVAELKKLGINFVMHVVGFDVGGETEAQLKCMAEAGGGEYFPASDADKLKGALDTVVKKTVAKNLVVNCFDDKKTPVSVMISVLDPSGKLVASDGGRRVSFGLAPGTYTLKINPDTLSENKVIKNVTVTADQVTRKDIVFGKSQVIVTMKDGDGSDVPGYIRIVDQKTEQYVKEGDHKGASSGFIVSPGEYVVDMECSNTGRRIKSEAFTLRSGENRNINGICANARIGVLVVDENGKAVTGYIRIVDIPTDSYADEADSRSSMRFFEVPPGRYKVDVECPNESRLRSLPFGIGQGQENQVTVNCRTKVIKTTLPKPDDVISTPPQSNNSAVQPPVQASQSATAAPPKQTVRETKPPSQSTALPPTQSPQDMQAMADQMQALAQTQAAAAQADAMAQMQATMAQMQGNQLPQLPQTPTQQAAASGADARLTDKDMNENPKDIALPQAADGPAGYSAQRPTAEDHGAQATGTVGAPPSHVDYSNVGAQDTGGGLSDQDEHPEQGHNPYAGMSKEEMQAAFARDMGMQGPQGTGNHNRDNWQLGKAYPLQCKRHENTLGNRLDTCTQQAQNQGRSDILGRIQTARTNLAALAKQREQRVPKDVLQQTLNRCVQEVHAIQISLAQGQ
;
A
#
# COMPACT_ATOMS: atom_id res chain seq x y z
N MET A 1 78.70 11.76 -16.85
CA MET A 1 77.98 10.69 -16.12
C MET A 1 76.76 11.28 -15.40
N ARG A 2 75.62 11.39 -16.09
CA ARG A 2 74.31 11.83 -15.56
C ARG A 2 73.26 11.38 -16.59
N ARG A 3 72.41 10.39 -16.26
CA ARG A 3 71.17 9.90 -16.95
C ARG A 3 70.93 8.40 -16.70
N PHE A 4 70.66 7.98 -15.47
CA PHE A 4 70.08 6.64 -15.15
C PHE A 4 69.43 6.67 -13.75
N ALA A 5 68.30 7.38 -13.63
CA ALA A 5 67.58 7.52 -12.36
C ALA A 5 66.05 7.71 -12.51
N ILE A 6 65.47 7.43 -13.69
CA ILE A 6 64.04 7.65 -13.97
C ILE A 6 63.46 6.51 -14.84
N THR A 7 63.67 5.25 -14.43
CA THR A 7 63.09 4.06 -15.09
C THR A 7 62.86 2.90 -14.09
N ALA A 8 62.36 3.19 -12.88
CA ALA A 8 62.12 2.17 -11.85
C ALA A 8 60.83 2.36 -11.02
N PHE A 9 59.93 3.27 -11.43
CA PHE A 9 58.73 3.63 -10.66
C PHE A 9 57.41 3.60 -11.46
N ALA A 10 57.42 3.02 -12.67
CA ALA A 10 56.28 3.01 -13.60
C ALA A 10 55.75 1.60 -13.95
N LEU A 11 56.15 0.56 -13.20
CA LEU A 11 55.75 -0.84 -13.41
C LEU A 11 55.14 -1.49 -12.14
N LEU A 12 54.87 -0.71 -11.09
CA LEU A 12 54.29 -1.17 -9.83
C LEU A 12 52.99 -0.40 -9.50
N SER A 13 52.09 -0.31 -10.48
CA SER A 13 50.79 0.38 -10.32
C SER A 13 49.63 -0.29 -11.10
N ILE A 14 49.86 -1.48 -11.67
CA ILE A 14 48.85 -2.26 -12.40
C ILE A 14 48.74 -3.65 -11.74
N LEU A 15 48.19 -3.66 -10.53
CA LEU A 15 47.58 -4.85 -9.94
C LEU A 15 46.29 -4.43 -9.21
N ILE A 16 45.33 -3.97 -10.02
CA ILE A 16 43.98 -3.67 -9.54
C ILE A 16 43.36 -4.99 -9.07
N MET A 17 42.83 -4.99 -7.84
CA MET A 17 42.16 -6.14 -7.24
C MET A 17 40.97 -6.56 -8.09
N GLN A 18 41.11 -7.66 -8.83
CA GLN A 18 39.96 -8.37 -9.39
C GLN A 18 39.35 -9.22 -8.29
N THR A 19 38.53 -8.60 -7.43
CA THR A 19 37.56 -9.36 -6.63
C THR A 19 36.62 -10.08 -7.60
N PRO A 20 36.45 -11.41 -7.50
CA PRO A 20 35.48 -12.09 -8.34
C PRO A 20 34.09 -11.58 -7.98
N THR A 21 33.50 -10.79 -8.88
CA THR A 21 32.09 -10.42 -8.78
C THR A 21 31.28 -11.69 -9.01
N THR A 22 30.89 -12.36 -7.93
CA THR A 22 29.80 -13.34 -7.98
C THR A 22 28.55 -12.58 -8.41
N ALA A 23 28.27 -12.62 -9.71
CA ALA A 23 26.98 -12.19 -10.23
C ALA A 23 25.92 -13.07 -9.54
N LEU A 24 25.16 -12.47 -8.62
CA LEU A 24 23.91 -13.05 -8.18
C LEU A 24 23.08 -13.23 -9.44
N ALA A 25 22.70 -14.46 -9.75
CA ALA A 25 21.83 -14.74 -10.89
C ALA A 25 20.56 -13.92 -10.71
N ALA A 26 20.26 -13.03 -11.66
CA ALA A 26 19.03 -12.27 -11.65
C ALA A 26 17.87 -13.26 -11.71
N THR A 27 16.94 -13.17 -10.76
CA THR A 27 15.77 -14.04 -10.67
C THR A 27 14.95 -13.89 -11.94
N LYS A 28 14.98 -14.89 -12.82
CA LYS A 28 14.32 -14.79 -14.11
C LYS A 28 12.83 -14.98 -13.95
N THR A 29 12.06 -14.22 -14.72
CA THR A 29 10.63 -14.46 -14.84
C THR A 29 10.40 -15.55 -15.87
N ASN A 30 9.87 -16.71 -15.44
CA ASN A 30 9.56 -17.84 -16.30
C ASN A 30 8.04 -17.96 -16.51
N LEU A 31 7.58 -18.01 -17.77
CA LEU A 31 6.17 -18.16 -18.14
C LEU A 31 5.99 -19.28 -19.17
N VAL A 32 5.13 -20.26 -18.92
CA VAL A 32 4.70 -21.22 -19.94
C VAL A 32 3.22 -21.05 -20.23
N LEU A 33 2.91 -20.66 -21.46
CA LEU A 33 1.55 -20.62 -21.97
C LEU A 33 1.17 -22.03 -22.47
N ILE A 34 0.13 -22.61 -21.87
CA ILE A 34 -0.51 -23.86 -22.30
C ILE A 34 -1.80 -23.47 -23.01
N PHE A 35 -1.87 -23.71 -24.31
CA PHE A 35 -2.91 -23.17 -25.18
C PHE A 35 -3.80 -24.27 -25.79
N ASP A 36 -5.11 -24.09 -25.64
CA ASP A 36 -6.11 -24.97 -26.24
C ASP A 36 -6.27 -24.73 -27.73
N ALA A 37 -6.13 -25.79 -28.51
CA ALA A 37 -6.47 -25.86 -29.92
C ALA A 37 -7.22 -27.17 -30.24
N SER A 38 -8.06 -27.61 -29.31
CA SER A 38 -9.01 -28.69 -29.53
C SER A 38 -10.15 -28.26 -30.46
N GLY A 39 -10.96 -29.22 -30.91
CA GLY A 39 -12.04 -28.96 -31.88
C GLY A 39 -13.09 -27.94 -31.43
N SER A 40 -13.31 -27.75 -30.12
CA SER A 40 -14.27 -26.79 -29.55
C SER A 40 -13.90 -25.33 -29.84
N MET A 41 -12.62 -25.03 -30.02
CA MET A 41 -12.12 -23.68 -30.36
C MET A 41 -12.56 -23.17 -31.74
N TRP A 42 -13.26 -23.98 -32.54
CA TRP A 42 -14.00 -23.53 -33.73
C TRP A 42 -15.41 -22.99 -33.44
N GLY A 43 -15.93 -23.20 -32.23
CA GLY A 43 -17.13 -22.56 -31.71
C GLY A 43 -17.03 -21.03 -31.80
N GLN A 44 -18.17 -20.35 -31.82
CA GLN A 44 -18.24 -18.92 -32.09
C GLN A 44 -18.84 -18.13 -30.93
N ILE A 45 -18.19 -17.02 -30.58
CA ILE A 45 -18.73 -15.99 -29.70
C ILE A 45 -19.03 -14.78 -30.59
N ASN A 46 -20.29 -14.31 -30.59
CA ASN A 46 -20.72 -13.16 -31.40
C ASN A 46 -20.34 -13.27 -32.90
N GLY A 47 -20.45 -14.46 -33.48
CA GLY A 47 -20.14 -14.74 -34.89
C GLY A 47 -18.64 -14.87 -35.22
N LYS A 48 -17.75 -14.81 -34.23
CA LYS A 48 -16.30 -14.94 -34.39
C LYS A 48 -15.78 -16.19 -33.71
N ALA A 49 -14.96 -16.98 -34.40
CA ALA A 49 -14.41 -18.21 -33.84
C ALA A 49 -13.53 -17.95 -32.61
N LYS A 50 -13.68 -18.79 -31.57
CA LYS A 50 -12.94 -18.72 -30.31
C LYS A 50 -11.43 -18.66 -30.54
N ILE A 51 -10.88 -19.52 -31.41
CA ILE A 51 -9.47 -19.51 -31.79
C ILE A 51 -8.99 -18.14 -32.31
N THR A 52 -9.80 -17.44 -33.11
CA THR A 52 -9.44 -16.14 -33.67
C THR A 52 -9.38 -15.08 -32.58
N ILE A 53 -10.37 -15.08 -31.65
CA ILE A 53 -10.39 -14.19 -30.48
C ILE A 53 -9.14 -14.44 -29.61
N ALA A 54 -8.83 -15.70 -29.33
CA ALA A 54 -7.72 -16.07 -28.46
C ALA A 54 -6.36 -15.71 -29.05
N LYS A 55 -6.15 -15.93 -30.36
CA LYS A 55 -4.95 -15.48 -31.07
C LYS A 55 -4.77 -13.96 -31.06
N GLU A 56 -5.84 -13.19 -31.22
CA GLU A 56 -5.80 -11.72 -31.17
C GLU A 56 -5.50 -11.18 -29.79
N ALA A 57 -6.08 -11.77 -28.74
CA ALA A 57 -5.75 -11.42 -27.36
C ALA A 57 -4.25 -11.65 -27.11
N LEU A 58 -3.75 -12.86 -27.41
CA LEU A 58 -2.34 -13.22 -27.28
C LEU A 58 -1.40 -12.32 -28.11
N ASP A 59 -1.81 -11.92 -29.33
CA ASP A 59 -1.02 -11.01 -30.18
C ASP A 59 -0.81 -9.62 -29.54
N GLY A 60 -1.78 -9.14 -28.75
CA GLY A 60 -1.61 -7.95 -27.93
C GLY A 60 -0.64 -8.19 -26.76
N ILE A 61 -0.89 -9.22 -25.96
CA ILE A 61 -0.15 -9.47 -24.71
C ILE A 61 1.33 -9.76 -24.97
N VAL A 62 1.65 -10.56 -26.00
CA VAL A 62 3.04 -10.89 -26.35
C VAL A 62 3.85 -9.67 -26.76
N LYS A 63 3.21 -8.60 -27.27
CA LYS A 63 3.88 -7.32 -27.54
C LYS A 63 4.17 -6.55 -26.25
N ASP A 64 3.23 -6.59 -25.30
CA ASP A 64 3.28 -5.91 -24.01
C ASP A 64 4.15 -6.63 -22.95
N LEU A 65 4.52 -7.90 -23.17
CA LEU A 65 5.50 -8.62 -22.34
C LEU A 65 6.85 -7.88 -22.28
N PRO A 66 7.58 -7.91 -21.15
CA PRO A 66 8.92 -7.34 -21.09
C PRO A 66 9.92 -8.20 -21.89
N ASP A 67 11.00 -7.60 -22.38
CA ASP A 67 11.96 -8.28 -23.28
C ASP A 67 12.95 -9.22 -22.53
N ASP A 68 12.91 -9.25 -21.19
CA ASP A 68 13.76 -10.06 -20.31
C ASP A 68 13.04 -11.28 -19.69
N ILE A 69 11.82 -11.57 -20.14
CA ILE A 69 11.08 -12.79 -19.76
C ILE A 69 11.58 -14.02 -20.54
N ASP A 70 11.70 -15.15 -19.85
CA ASP A 70 11.80 -16.46 -20.50
C ASP A 70 10.37 -17.01 -20.66
N ILE A 71 9.96 -17.29 -21.91
CA ILE A 71 8.61 -17.75 -22.25
C ILE A 71 8.62 -19.05 -23.06
N GLY A 72 7.69 -19.95 -22.76
CA GLY A 72 7.40 -21.17 -23.53
C GLY A 72 5.95 -21.20 -24.04
N LEU A 73 5.73 -21.95 -25.13
CA LEU A 73 4.42 -22.22 -25.71
C LEU A 73 4.23 -23.72 -25.88
N VAL A 74 3.27 -24.26 -25.13
CA VAL A 74 2.73 -25.60 -25.28
C VAL A 74 1.32 -25.50 -25.86
N THR A 75 0.97 -26.40 -26.77
CA THR A 75 -0.35 -26.42 -27.41
C THR A 75 -0.81 -27.86 -27.56
N TYR A 76 -2.12 -28.09 -27.45
CA TYR A 76 -2.72 -29.41 -27.65
C TYR A 76 -3.88 -29.39 -28.66
N GLY A 77 -4.12 -30.53 -29.32
CA GLY A 77 -5.21 -30.73 -30.26
C GLY A 77 -5.03 -30.10 -31.65
N HIS A 78 -3.92 -29.43 -31.95
CA HIS A 78 -3.79 -28.65 -33.20
C HIS A 78 -3.40 -29.44 -34.48
N ARG A 79 -3.14 -30.77 -34.41
CA ARG A 79 -2.64 -31.55 -35.56
C ARG A 79 -3.45 -32.81 -35.87
N ARG A 80 -3.96 -33.51 -34.86
CA ARG A 80 -4.52 -34.87 -34.99
C ARG A 80 -5.91 -34.95 -34.36
N LYS A 81 -6.88 -35.50 -35.10
CA LYS A 81 -8.27 -35.62 -34.64
C LYS A 81 -8.41 -36.88 -33.77
N GLY A 82 -9.02 -36.74 -32.59
CA GLY A 82 -9.31 -37.86 -31.69
C GLY A 82 -8.11 -38.38 -30.88
N ASP A 83 -6.92 -37.82 -31.10
CA ASP A 83 -5.66 -38.27 -30.53
C ASP A 83 -5.36 -37.56 -29.20
N CYS A 84 -5.08 -38.33 -28.15
CA CYS A 84 -4.74 -37.81 -26.82
C CYS A 84 -3.26 -37.49 -26.66
N ASP A 85 -2.39 -38.03 -27.52
CA ASP A 85 -0.97 -37.70 -27.55
C ASP A 85 -0.68 -36.51 -28.47
N ASP A 86 -1.73 -35.77 -28.89
CA ASP A 86 -1.58 -34.55 -29.68
C ASP A 86 -1.26 -33.32 -28.82
N VAL A 87 -0.08 -33.36 -28.21
CA VAL A 87 0.54 -32.25 -27.49
C VAL A 87 1.84 -31.85 -28.21
N GLU A 88 2.17 -30.56 -28.26
CA GLU A 88 3.43 -30.05 -28.82
C GLU A 88 3.96 -28.86 -28.02
N THR A 89 5.28 -28.83 -27.78
CA THR A 89 6.01 -27.62 -27.38
C THR A 89 6.39 -26.85 -28.65
N LEU A 90 5.58 -25.87 -29.04
CA LEU A 90 5.82 -25.04 -30.22
C LEU A 90 6.97 -24.03 -30.02
N VAL A 91 7.18 -23.59 -28.78
CA VAL A 91 8.32 -22.78 -28.35
C VAL A 91 8.83 -23.33 -27.02
N PRO A 92 10.06 -23.88 -26.96
CA PRO A 92 10.69 -24.24 -25.70
C PRO A 92 10.86 -23.03 -24.78
N LEU A 93 10.78 -23.23 -23.46
CA LEU A 93 11.00 -22.15 -22.49
C LEU A 93 12.41 -21.55 -22.64
N GLY A 94 12.47 -20.25 -22.87
CA GLY A 94 13.70 -19.48 -23.02
C GLY A 94 13.42 -18.03 -23.40
N PRO A 95 14.45 -17.20 -23.64
CA PRO A 95 14.30 -15.77 -23.88
C PRO A 95 13.33 -15.44 -25.00
N ILE A 96 12.46 -14.44 -24.80
CA ILE A 96 11.39 -14.10 -25.73
C ILE A 96 11.88 -13.55 -27.09
N ASP A 97 11.65 -14.30 -28.17
CA ASP A 97 11.55 -13.73 -29.52
C ASP A 97 10.07 -13.48 -29.84
N LYS A 98 9.63 -12.24 -29.62
CA LYS A 98 8.24 -11.83 -29.84
C LYS A 98 7.75 -12.14 -31.26
N GLN A 99 8.59 -11.97 -32.28
CA GLN A 99 8.18 -12.15 -33.68
C GLN A 99 8.06 -13.64 -34.05
N ALA A 100 8.98 -14.47 -33.59
CA ALA A 100 8.90 -15.92 -33.76
C ALA A 100 7.70 -16.50 -32.98
N PHE A 101 7.50 -16.06 -31.73
CA PHE A 101 6.40 -16.50 -30.86
C PHE A 101 5.02 -16.19 -31.47
N LEU A 102 4.84 -14.95 -31.96
CA LEU A 102 3.62 -14.54 -32.66
C LEU A 102 3.37 -15.32 -33.95
N THR A 103 4.44 -15.70 -34.66
CA THR A 103 4.33 -16.54 -35.86
C THR A 103 3.79 -17.93 -35.49
N LYS A 104 4.36 -18.56 -34.45
CA LYS A 104 3.88 -19.85 -33.94
C LYS A 104 2.41 -19.82 -33.53
N ILE A 105 1.97 -18.78 -32.81
CA ILE A 105 0.55 -18.61 -32.45
C ILE A 105 -0.35 -18.53 -33.69
N LYS A 106 0.08 -17.81 -34.74
CA LYS A 106 -0.70 -17.63 -35.97
C LYS A 106 -0.91 -18.94 -36.72
N ASP A 107 0.06 -19.85 -36.69
CA ASP A 107 0.02 -21.15 -37.37
C ASP A 107 -0.86 -22.22 -36.66
N ILE A 108 -1.27 -22.01 -35.41
CA ILE A 108 -2.09 -22.98 -34.65
C ILE A 108 -3.47 -23.16 -35.31
N ASN A 109 -3.87 -24.40 -35.61
CA ASN A 109 -5.17 -24.68 -36.22
C ASN A 109 -5.96 -25.74 -35.42
N PRO A 110 -7.16 -25.45 -34.88
CA PRO A 110 -7.82 -26.39 -33.98
C PRO A 110 -8.35 -27.65 -34.68
N LYS A 111 -8.25 -28.82 -34.03
CA LYS A 111 -8.59 -30.11 -34.69
C LYS A 111 -8.94 -31.30 -33.79
N GLY A 112 -8.37 -31.35 -32.58
CA GLY A 112 -8.21 -32.56 -31.78
C GLY A 112 -9.02 -32.58 -30.49
N LYS A 113 -8.54 -33.40 -29.54
CA LYS A 113 -9.06 -33.49 -28.17
C LYS A 113 -8.41 -32.43 -27.25
N THR A 114 -8.81 -32.45 -25.98
CA THR A 114 -8.32 -31.62 -24.86
C THR A 114 -7.46 -32.44 -23.86
N PRO A 115 -6.24 -32.91 -24.22
CA PRO A 115 -5.35 -33.62 -23.29
C PRO A 115 -4.57 -32.63 -22.38
N ILE A 116 -5.30 -31.92 -21.53
CA ILE A 116 -4.77 -30.90 -20.61
C ILE A 116 -3.74 -31.53 -19.67
N VAL A 117 -4.04 -32.69 -19.07
CA VAL A 117 -3.14 -33.45 -18.18
C VAL A 117 -1.80 -33.75 -18.84
N ARG A 118 -1.78 -34.21 -20.10
CA ARG A 118 -0.53 -34.48 -20.83
C ARG A 118 0.24 -33.21 -21.15
N SER A 119 -0.44 -32.11 -21.46
CA SER A 119 0.20 -30.81 -21.69
C SER A 119 0.86 -30.25 -20.43
N ILE A 120 0.21 -30.40 -19.27
CA ILE A 120 0.77 -30.03 -17.96
C ILE A 120 1.93 -30.99 -17.60
N ARG A 121 1.81 -32.30 -17.85
CA ARG A 121 2.89 -33.27 -17.62
C ARG A 121 4.16 -32.93 -18.39
N MET A 122 4.04 -32.70 -19.69
CA MET A 122 5.16 -32.32 -20.56
C MET A 122 5.78 -30.97 -20.14
N THR A 123 4.95 -30.02 -19.71
CA THR A 123 5.42 -28.73 -19.15
C THR A 123 6.21 -28.95 -17.86
N ALA A 124 5.64 -29.70 -16.91
CA ALA A 124 6.25 -30.02 -15.62
C ALA A 124 7.58 -30.78 -15.79
N GLU A 125 7.67 -31.69 -16.75
CA GLU A 125 8.91 -32.39 -17.10
C GLU A 125 10.01 -31.46 -17.62
N ALA A 126 9.65 -30.38 -18.33
CA ALA A 126 10.61 -29.38 -18.80
C ALA A 126 11.09 -28.45 -17.66
N ILE A 127 10.22 -28.12 -16.70
CA ILE A 127 10.54 -27.13 -15.64
C ILE A 127 11.03 -27.72 -14.32
N LYS A 128 10.91 -29.05 -14.08
CA LYS A 128 11.34 -29.72 -12.82
C LYS A 128 12.82 -29.54 -12.43
N HIS A 129 13.64 -29.00 -13.33
CA HIS A 129 15.06 -28.73 -13.13
C HIS A 129 15.37 -27.25 -12.83
N LEU A 130 14.35 -26.39 -12.85
CA LEU A 130 14.49 -24.96 -12.56
C LEU A 130 14.34 -24.69 -11.06
N GLU A 131 15.21 -23.85 -10.51
CA GLU A 131 15.09 -23.37 -9.13
C GLU A 131 14.06 -22.23 -9.01
N ASP A 132 14.00 -21.35 -10.01
CA ASP A 132 13.05 -20.23 -10.10
C ASP A 132 11.59 -20.70 -10.29
N GLU A 133 10.65 -20.05 -9.60
CA GLU A 133 9.22 -20.34 -9.74
C GLU A 133 8.74 -20.01 -11.17
N THR A 134 8.10 -20.99 -11.82
CA THR A 134 7.55 -20.81 -13.17
C THR A 134 6.04 -20.57 -13.12
N THR A 135 5.55 -19.52 -13.78
CA THR A 135 4.11 -19.38 -14.03
C THR A 135 3.68 -20.29 -15.16
N LEU A 136 2.72 -21.18 -14.91
CA LEU A 136 1.93 -21.85 -15.93
C LEU A 136 0.65 -21.05 -16.16
N LEU A 137 0.32 -20.80 -17.42
CA LEU A 137 -0.90 -20.12 -17.84
C LEU A 137 -1.66 -21.03 -18.80
N LEU A 138 -2.69 -21.71 -18.29
CA LEU A 138 -3.61 -22.50 -19.12
C LEU A 138 -4.72 -21.60 -19.68
N VAL A 139 -4.97 -21.67 -20.98
CA VAL A 139 -6.12 -21.05 -21.64
C VAL A 139 -6.90 -22.14 -22.34
N SER A 140 -8.13 -22.43 -21.88
CA SER A 140 -8.96 -23.52 -22.41
C SER A 140 -10.44 -23.17 -22.48
N ASP A 141 -11.11 -23.74 -23.49
CA ASP A 141 -12.55 -23.59 -23.75
C ASP A 141 -13.35 -24.88 -23.47
N GLY A 142 -12.72 -25.88 -22.85
CA GLY A 142 -13.29 -27.21 -22.68
C GLY A 142 -12.77 -27.97 -21.47
N GLU A 143 -13.42 -29.09 -21.19
CA GLU A 143 -13.02 -30.05 -20.14
C GLU A 143 -11.96 -31.03 -20.68
N GLU A 144 -11.14 -31.60 -19.79
CA GLU A 144 -10.23 -32.72 -20.05
C GLU A 144 -10.97 -33.95 -20.63
N THR A 145 -10.54 -34.46 -21.80
CA THR A 145 -11.21 -35.56 -22.53
C THR A 145 -10.35 -36.81 -22.77
N CYS A 146 -9.20 -36.90 -22.10
CA CYS A 146 -8.17 -37.92 -22.35
C CYS A 146 -7.71 -38.67 -21.09
N ASP A 147 -7.50 -37.98 -19.97
CA ASP A 147 -7.01 -38.58 -18.72
C ASP A 147 -7.91 -38.21 -17.52
N PRO A 148 -8.03 -39.09 -16.50
CA PRO A 148 -8.88 -38.82 -15.34
C PRO A 148 -8.26 -37.80 -14.37
N ASP A 149 -9.13 -37.06 -13.67
CA ASP A 149 -8.83 -36.17 -12.53
C ASP A 149 -7.63 -35.22 -12.73
N PRO A 150 -7.78 -34.17 -13.55
CA PRO A 150 -6.72 -33.20 -13.77
C PRO A 150 -6.36 -32.40 -12.50
N CYS A 151 -7.27 -32.28 -11.52
CA CYS A 151 -6.99 -31.60 -10.26
C CYS A 151 -6.02 -32.40 -9.38
N ALA A 152 -6.28 -33.70 -9.21
CA ALA A 152 -5.39 -34.57 -8.45
C ALA A 152 -3.98 -34.62 -9.06
N PHE A 153 -3.89 -34.66 -10.39
CA PHE A 153 -2.62 -34.61 -11.10
C PHE A 153 -1.82 -33.32 -10.80
N VAL A 154 -2.45 -32.15 -10.91
CA VAL A 154 -1.79 -30.86 -10.59
C VAL A 154 -1.36 -30.81 -9.12
N ALA A 155 -2.21 -31.29 -8.20
CA ALA A 155 -1.89 -31.36 -6.77
C ALA A 155 -0.74 -32.34 -6.47
N GLU A 156 -0.58 -33.40 -7.25
CA GLU A 156 0.55 -34.33 -7.18
C GLU A 156 1.86 -33.64 -7.61
N LEU A 157 1.86 -32.90 -8.72
CA LEU A 157 3.05 -32.16 -9.18
C LEU A 157 3.53 -31.14 -8.14
N LYS A 158 2.62 -30.48 -7.42
CA LYS A 158 2.98 -29.59 -6.28
C LYS A 158 3.54 -30.38 -5.08
N LYS A 159 3.05 -31.60 -4.79
CA LYS A 159 3.62 -32.48 -3.74
C LYS A 159 5.00 -33.01 -4.10
N LEU A 160 5.28 -33.21 -5.38
CA LEU A 160 6.61 -33.58 -5.90
C LEU A 160 7.63 -32.43 -5.85
N GLY A 161 7.24 -31.25 -5.36
CA GLY A 161 8.14 -30.10 -5.16
C GLY A 161 8.45 -29.31 -6.43
N ILE A 162 7.72 -29.52 -7.53
CA ILE A 162 7.93 -28.75 -8.77
C ILE A 162 7.52 -27.29 -8.52
N ASN A 163 8.46 -26.37 -8.74
CA ASN A 163 8.29 -24.96 -8.39
C ASN A 163 7.51 -24.18 -9.47
N PHE A 164 6.18 -24.28 -9.42
CA PHE A 164 5.29 -23.54 -10.32
C PHE A 164 4.06 -22.96 -9.62
N VAL A 165 3.52 -21.89 -10.19
CA VAL A 165 2.16 -21.38 -9.92
C VAL A 165 1.33 -21.53 -11.19
N MET A 166 0.11 -22.08 -11.11
CA MET A 166 -0.74 -22.24 -12.30
C MET A 166 -1.98 -21.36 -12.26
N HIS A 167 -2.03 -20.40 -13.18
CA HIS A 167 -3.23 -19.63 -13.50
C HIS A 167 -4.01 -20.31 -14.64
N VAL A 168 -5.34 -20.23 -14.59
CA VAL A 168 -6.21 -20.83 -15.60
C VAL A 168 -7.22 -19.81 -16.08
N VAL A 169 -7.33 -19.63 -17.39
CA VAL A 169 -8.36 -18.82 -18.04
C VAL A 169 -9.37 -19.76 -18.70
N GLY A 170 -10.59 -19.79 -18.16
CA GLY A 170 -11.72 -20.50 -18.75
C GLY A 170 -12.40 -19.62 -19.80
N PHE A 171 -12.31 -20.00 -21.07
CA PHE A 171 -12.76 -19.18 -22.19
C PHE A 171 -14.10 -19.66 -22.77
N ASP A 172 -15.17 -18.94 -22.45
CA ASP A 172 -16.56 -19.29 -22.79
C ASP A 172 -16.90 -20.73 -22.35
N VAL A 173 -16.74 -20.94 -21.03
CA VAL A 173 -17.02 -22.16 -20.27
C VAL A 173 -17.95 -21.85 -19.10
N GLY A 174 -18.60 -22.89 -18.57
CA GLY A 174 -19.42 -22.80 -17.36
C GLY A 174 -19.68 -24.20 -16.79
N GLY A 175 -20.42 -24.28 -15.69
CA GLY A 175 -20.85 -25.56 -15.11
C GLY A 175 -19.69 -26.44 -14.64
N GLU A 176 -19.71 -27.73 -14.99
CA GLU A 176 -18.70 -28.71 -14.55
C GLU A 176 -17.31 -28.41 -15.12
N THR A 177 -17.22 -27.93 -16.38
CA THR A 177 -15.95 -27.49 -17.00
C THR A 177 -15.31 -26.33 -16.23
N GLU A 178 -16.09 -25.31 -15.85
CA GLU A 178 -15.59 -24.20 -15.03
C GLU A 178 -15.13 -24.69 -13.65
N ALA A 179 -15.89 -25.60 -13.02
CA ALA A 179 -15.51 -26.18 -11.73
C ALA A 179 -14.19 -26.95 -11.82
N GLN A 180 -13.97 -27.73 -12.88
CA GLN A 180 -12.73 -28.47 -13.14
C GLN A 180 -11.55 -27.51 -13.35
N LEU A 181 -11.66 -26.56 -14.28
CA LEU A 181 -10.60 -25.58 -14.58
C LEU A 181 -10.24 -24.71 -13.37
N LYS A 182 -11.23 -24.33 -12.56
CA LYS A 182 -11.00 -23.61 -11.30
C LYS A 182 -10.28 -24.47 -10.26
N CYS A 183 -10.72 -25.71 -10.08
CA CYS A 183 -10.09 -26.68 -9.19
C CYS A 183 -8.61 -26.95 -9.58
N MET A 184 -8.29 -26.96 -10.87
CA MET A 184 -6.91 -27.02 -11.35
C MET A 184 -6.07 -25.79 -10.97
N ALA A 185 -6.62 -24.57 -11.11
CA ALA A 185 -5.92 -23.35 -10.68
C ALA A 185 -5.63 -23.35 -9.17
N GLU A 186 -6.62 -23.73 -8.37
CA GLU A 186 -6.51 -23.85 -6.91
C GLU A 186 -5.46 -24.93 -6.52
N ALA A 187 -5.49 -26.10 -7.17
CA ALA A 187 -4.50 -27.16 -6.97
C ALA A 187 -3.06 -26.73 -7.35
N GLY A 188 -2.93 -25.88 -8.38
CA GLY A 188 -1.67 -25.28 -8.81
C GLY A 188 -1.22 -24.04 -8.02
N GLY A 189 -1.99 -23.64 -6.99
CA GLY A 189 -1.69 -22.48 -6.15
C GLY A 189 -1.88 -21.11 -6.81
N GLY A 190 -2.52 -21.06 -7.98
CA GLY A 190 -2.79 -19.81 -8.70
C GLY A 190 -4.25 -19.39 -8.62
N GLU A 191 -4.73 -18.76 -9.70
CA GLU A 191 -6.06 -18.15 -9.77
C GLU A 191 -6.77 -18.52 -11.08
N TYR A 192 -8.09 -18.63 -11.00
CA TYR A 192 -8.97 -18.87 -12.14
C TYR A 192 -9.63 -17.57 -12.61
N PHE A 193 -9.64 -17.36 -13.93
CA PHE A 193 -10.20 -16.19 -14.57
C PHE A 193 -11.27 -16.58 -15.60
N PRO A 194 -12.56 -16.25 -15.38
CA PRO A 194 -13.61 -16.50 -16.37
C PRO A 194 -13.58 -15.44 -17.47
N ALA A 195 -13.55 -15.88 -18.73
CA ALA A 195 -13.54 -15.03 -19.91
C ALA A 195 -14.68 -15.41 -20.87
N SER A 196 -15.79 -14.67 -20.87
CA SER A 196 -16.92 -14.91 -21.78
C SER A 196 -16.77 -14.31 -23.17
N ASP A 197 -15.70 -13.54 -23.40
CA ASP A 197 -15.55 -12.68 -24.58
C ASP A 197 -14.08 -12.23 -24.74
N ALA A 198 -13.81 -11.52 -25.83
CA ALA A 198 -12.47 -11.05 -26.20
C ALA A 198 -11.85 -10.08 -25.18
N ASP A 199 -12.65 -9.16 -24.64
CA ASP A 199 -12.15 -8.12 -23.73
C ASP A 199 -11.82 -8.72 -22.36
N LYS A 200 -12.66 -9.63 -21.85
CA LYS A 200 -12.37 -10.38 -20.62
C LYS A 200 -11.18 -11.33 -20.79
N LEU A 201 -11.05 -11.98 -21.94
CA LEU A 201 -9.87 -12.82 -22.23
C LEU A 201 -8.59 -11.98 -22.20
N LYS A 202 -8.59 -10.82 -22.87
CA LYS A 202 -7.46 -9.89 -22.84
C LYS A 202 -7.15 -9.40 -21.41
N GLY A 203 -8.17 -8.99 -20.66
CA GLY A 203 -8.01 -8.50 -19.28
C GLY A 203 -7.53 -9.57 -18.28
N ALA A 204 -8.00 -10.80 -18.42
CA ALA A 204 -7.53 -11.94 -17.64
C ALA A 204 -6.04 -12.21 -17.85
N LEU A 205 -5.61 -12.28 -19.12
CA LEU A 205 -4.23 -12.56 -19.48
C LEU A 205 -3.27 -11.41 -19.11
N ASP A 206 -3.69 -10.15 -19.29
CA ASP A 206 -2.96 -8.96 -18.80
C ASP A 206 -2.80 -8.99 -17.26
N THR A 207 -3.83 -9.43 -16.54
CA THR A 207 -3.77 -9.62 -15.08
C THR A 207 -2.76 -10.71 -14.69
N VAL A 208 -2.72 -11.84 -15.40
CA VAL A 208 -1.73 -12.90 -15.15
C VAL A 208 -0.31 -12.40 -15.42
N VAL A 209 -0.06 -11.79 -16.58
CA VAL A 209 1.26 -11.24 -16.91
C VAL A 209 1.75 -10.24 -15.85
N LYS A 210 0.87 -9.34 -15.38
CA LYS A 210 1.19 -8.40 -14.30
C LYS A 210 1.50 -9.07 -12.97
N LYS A 211 1.03 -10.30 -12.72
CA LYS A 211 1.39 -11.10 -11.54
C LYS A 211 2.73 -11.82 -11.74
N THR A 212 2.98 -12.34 -12.94
CA THR A 212 4.19 -13.08 -13.32
C THR A 212 5.45 -12.22 -13.32
N VAL A 213 5.43 -10.98 -13.84
CA VAL A 213 6.66 -10.13 -13.90
C VAL A 213 7.22 -9.84 -12.50
N ALA A 214 8.48 -10.26 -12.28
CA ALA A 214 9.22 -10.06 -11.05
C ALA A 214 9.22 -8.60 -10.57
N LYS A 215 8.95 -8.38 -9.28
CA LYS A 215 8.79 -7.04 -8.70
C LYS A 215 10.14 -6.37 -8.39
N ASN A 216 10.73 -5.74 -9.40
CA ASN A 216 12.02 -5.04 -9.31
C ASN A 216 11.96 -3.58 -8.81
N LEU A 217 10.77 -3.02 -8.56
CA LEU A 217 10.61 -1.76 -7.81
C LEU A 217 9.68 -1.98 -6.61
N VAL A 218 10.15 -1.61 -5.41
CA VAL A 218 9.36 -1.60 -4.16
C VAL A 218 9.34 -0.19 -3.58
N VAL A 219 8.15 0.35 -3.36
CA VAL A 219 7.95 1.65 -2.72
C VAL A 219 7.24 1.45 -1.39
N ASN A 220 7.91 1.83 -0.31
CA ASN A 220 7.32 1.86 1.03
C ASN A 220 6.98 3.31 1.38
N CYS A 221 5.76 3.56 1.87
CA CYS A 221 5.34 4.88 2.29
C CYS A 221 5.05 4.88 3.79
N PHE A 222 5.61 5.84 4.51
CA PHE A 222 5.53 5.93 5.97
C PHE A 222 5.15 7.34 6.43
N ASP A 223 4.56 7.47 7.61
CA ASP A 223 4.48 8.74 8.33
C ASP A 223 5.75 9.03 9.15
N ASP A 224 5.76 10.16 9.84
CA ASP A 224 6.83 10.59 10.76
C ASP A 224 7.16 9.57 11.87
N LYS A 225 6.21 8.69 12.21
CA LYS A 225 6.33 7.65 13.25
C LYS A 225 6.70 6.28 12.68
N LYS A 226 7.04 6.20 11.39
CA LYS A 226 7.26 4.96 10.61
C LYS A 226 6.00 4.08 10.47
N THR A 227 4.82 4.64 10.67
CA THR A 227 3.55 3.93 10.42
C THR A 227 3.32 3.85 8.91
N PRO A 228 3.00 2.68 8.32
CA PRO A 228 2.73 2.59 6.89
C PRO A 228 1.52 3.43 6.46
N VAL A 229 1.72 4.30 5.47
CA VAL A 229 0.70 5.16 4.87
C VAL A 229 0.16 4.46 3.62
N SER A 230 -1.17 4.43 3.47
CA SER A 230 -1.81 3.93 2.25
C SER A 230 -1.73 4.98 1.15
N VAL A 231 -1.26 4.57 -0.03
CA VAL A 231 -1.02 5.45 -1.18
C VAL A 231 -1.49 4.79 -2.47
N MET A 232 -1.93 5.59 -3.43
CA MET A 232 -1.95 5.26 -4.84
C MET A 232 -0.67 5.75 -5.51
N ILE A 233 0.03 4.87 -6.24
CA ILE A 233 1.24 5.22 -7.00
C ILE A 233 0.99 5.04 -8.49
N SER A 234 1.36 6.05 -9.26
CA SER A 234 1.38 6.03 -10.72
C SER A 234 2.82 6.18 -11.22
N VAL A 235 3.27 5.22 -12.04
CA VAL A 235 4.61 5.17 -12.63
C VAL A 235 4.54 5.71 -14.05
N LEU A 236 5.36 6.73 -14.32
CA LEU A 236 5.49 7.38 -15.62
C LEU A 236 6.87 7.08 -16.23
N ASP A 237 6.91 6.79 -17.53
CA ASP A 237 8.16 6.67 -18.30
C ASP A 237 8.80 8.05 -18.59
N PRO A 238 9.99 8.12 -19.23
CA PRO A 238 10.63 9.39 -19.58
C PRO A 238 9.83 10.29 -20.54
N SER A 239 8.86 9.74 -21.30
CA SER A 239 7.96 10.52 -22.15
C SER A 239 6.78 11.13 -21.36
N GLY A 240 6.58 10.70 -20.11
CA GLY A 240 5.46 11.09 -19.26
C GLY A 240 4.22 10.21 -19.44
N LYS A 241 4.32 9.09 -20.17
CA LYS A 241 3.23 8.12 -20.34
C LYS A 241 3.10 7.25 -19.08
N LEU A 242 1.87 6.98 -18.65
CA LEU A 242 1.57 6.03 -17.58
C LEU A 242 1.90 4.59 -18.04
N VAL A 243 2.78 3.92 -17.30
CA VAL A 243 3.19 2.52 -17.58
C VAL A 243 2.73 1.53 -16.51
N ALA A 244 2.54 1.98 -15.27
CA ALA A 244 1.94 1.17 -14.21
C ALA A 244 1.21 2.05 -13.19
N SER A 245 0.20 1.50 -12.51
CA SER A 245 -0.38 2.12 -11.32
C SER A 245 -0.88 1.02 -10.37
N ASP A 246 -0.65 1.21 -9.08
CA ASP A 246 -1.04 0.27 -8.02
C ASP A 246 -1.13 1.01 -6.68
N GLY A 247 -1.75 0.43 -5.65
CA GLY A 247 -2.02 1.12 -4.39
C GLY A 247 -2.08 0.24 -3.15
N GLY A 248 -1.83 0.86 -1.99
CA GLY A 248 -1.84 0.23 -0.69
C GLY A 248 -0.73 0.77 0.24
N ARG A 249 -0.46 0.04 1.33
CA ARG A 249 0.54 0.42 2.36
C ARG A 249 1.98 0.07 2.00
N ARG A 250 2.17 -0.83 1.03
CA ARG A 250 3.45 -1.21 0.42
C ARG A 250 3.13 -1.60 -1.01
N VAL A 251 3.73 -0.90 -1.96
CA VAL A 251 3.40 -1.02 -3.38
C VAL A 251 4.63 -1.52 -4.12
N SER A 252 4.44 -2.43 -5.08
CA SER A 252 5.56 -3.02 -5.81
C SER A 252 5.24 -3.30 -7.27
N PHE A 253 6.14 -2.88 -8.14
CA PHE A 253 6.00 -2.97 -9.59
C PHE A 253 7.06 -3.90 -10.16
N GLY A 254 6.67 -4.64 -11.20
CA GLY A 254 7.62 -5.21 -12.15
C GLY A 254 7.65 -4.28 -13.35
N LEU A 255 8.81 -3.71 -13.67
CA LEU A 255 9.02 -2.72 -14.71
C LEU A 255 10.20 -3.15 -15.58
N ALA A 256 10.22 -2.75 -16.85
CA ALA A 256 11.42 -2.92 -17.66
C ALA A 256 12.61 -2.12 -17.05
N PRO A 257 13.86 -2.51 -17.32
CA PRO A 257 15.02 -1.71 -16.95
C PRO A 257 14.94 -0.32 -17.59
N GLY A 258 15.07 0.72 -16.77
CA GLY A 258 14.77 2.08 -17.24
C GLY A 258 14.82 3.13 -16.14
N THR A 259 14.37 4.33 -16.46
CA THR A 259 14.28 5.45 -15.51
C THR A 259 12.87 6.02 -15.52
N TYR A 260 12.26 6.13 -14.35
CA TYR A 260 10.83 6.43 -14.18
C TYR A 260 10.60 7.65 -13.29
N THR A 261 9.40 8.23 -13.40
CA THR A 261 8.87 9.21 -12.43
C THR A 261 7.68 8.59 -11.69
N LEU A 262 7.73 8.58 -10.37
CA LEU A 262 6.65 8.13 -9.51
C LEU A 262 5.81 9.34 -9.09
N LYS A 263 4.50 9.30 -9.31
CA LYS A 263 3.52 10.17 -8.63
C LYS A 263 2.87 9.35 -7.52
N ILE A 264 2.93 9.85 -6.29
CA ILE A 264 2.50 9.14 -5.08
C ILE A 264 1.44 10.01 -4.40
N ASN A 265 0.21 9.51 -4.38
CA ASN A 265 -0.96 10.21 -3.85
C ASN A 265 -1.47 9.44 -2.61
N PRO A 266 -1.28 9.93 -1.38
CA PRO A 266 -1.78 9.26 -0.18
C PRO A 266 -3.30 9.35 -0.04
N ASP A 267 -3.92 8.29 0.47
CA ASP A 267 -5.39 8.21 0.59
C ASP A 267 -5.94 9.11 1.71
N THR A 268 -5.13 9.36 2.75
CA THR A 268 -5.54 10.02 4.01
C THR A 268 -4.75 11.30 4.33
N LEU A 269 -3.86 11.74 3.43
CA LEU A 269 -3.05 12.94 3.59
C LEU A 269 -3.25 13.86 2.38
N SER A 270 -3.11 15.16 2.56
CA SER A 270 -3.30 16.14 1.48
C SER A 270 -2.05 16.43 0.64
N GLU A 271 -0.95 15.71 0.86
CA GLU A 271 0.35 15.95 0.21
C GLU A 271 0.65 14.87 -0.84
N ASN A 272 0.54 15.20 -2.13
CA ASN A 272 1.04 14.33 -3.20
C ASN A 272 2.55 14.53 -3.38
N LYS A 273 3.32 13.44 -3.56
CA LYS A 273 4.77 13.49 -3.82
C LYS A 273 5.11 13.05 -5.23
N VAL A 274 6.15 13.64 -5.82
CA VAL A 274 6.66 13.25 -7.14
C VAL A 274 8.16 12.93 -7.04
N ILE A 275 8.53 11.67 -7.30
CA ILE A 275 9.91 11.20 -7.27
C ILE A 275 10.37 10.98 -8.72
N LYS A 276 11.20 11.89 -9.23
CA LYS A 276 11.77 11.79 -10.58
C LYS A 276 13.04 10.94 -10.57
N ASN A 277 13.43 10.47 -11.75
CA ASN A 277 14.70 9.77 -12.00
C ASN A 277 14.88 8.50 -11.13
N VAL A 278 13.81 7.73 -10.96
CA VAL A 278 13.88 6.40 -10.32
C VAL A 278 14.38 5.40 -11.35
N THR A 279 15.69 5.16 -11.34
CA THR A 279 16.29 4.06 -12.11
C THR A 279 15.87 2.72 -11.52
N VAL A 280 15.47 1.79 -12.38
CA VAL A 280 15.12 0.40 -12.09
C VAL A 280 15.95 -0.48 -13.03
N THR A 281 16.46 -1.61 -12.53
CA THR A 281 17.27 -2.57 -13.30
C THR A 281 16.62 -3.96 -13.31
N ALA A 282 17.07 -4.84 -14.21
CA ALA A 282 16.56 -6.23 -14.27
C ALA A 282 17.04 -7.08 -13.08
N ASP A 283 18.24 -6.80 -12.58
CA ASP A 283 19.00 -7.62 -11.65
C ASP A 283 18.83 -7.23 -10.17
N GLN A 284 18.27 -6.06 -9.87
CA GLN A 284 18.15 -5.56 -8.49
C GLN A 284 16.77 -4.99 -8.17
N VAL A 285 16.24 -5.40 -7.02
CA VAL A 285 15.03 -4.80 -6.44
C VAL A 285 15.35 -3.40 -5.94
N THR A 286 15.00 -2.41 -6.74
CA THR A 286 15.07 -0.99 -6.40
C THR A 286 14.10 -0.69 -5.27
N ARG A 287 14.61 -0.22 -4.13
CA ARG A 287 13.78 0.17 -2.97
C ARG A 287 13.72 1.70 -2.83
N LYS A 288 12.52 2.23 -2.58
CA LYS A 288 12.28 3.64 -2.28
C LYS A 288 11.43 3.75 -1.01
N ASP A 289 12.04 4.24 0.06
CA ASP A 289 11.34 4.58 1.30
C ASP A 289 10.96 6.06 1.26
N ILE A 290 9.67 6.35 1.33
CA ILE A 290 9.09 7.69 1.19
C ILE A 290 8.41 8.07 2.52
N VAL A 291 8.82 9.19 3.10
CA VAL A 291 8.27 9.68 4.38
C VAL A 291 7.36 10.88 4.15
N PHE A 292 6.13 10.79 4.65
CA PHE A 292 5.13 11.85 4.73
C PHE A 292 5.19 12.47 6.13
N GLY A 293 6.06 13.47 6.30
CA GLY A 293 6.27 14.14 7.57
C GLY A 293 5.18 15.15 7.91
N LYS A 294 4.50 14.97 9.04
CA LYS A 294 3.62 15.98 9.64
C LYS A 294 4.47 16.96 10.44
N SER A 295 4.91 18.05 9.81
CA SER A 295 5.65 19.12 10.49
C SER A 295 4.65 20.13 11.04
N GLN A 296 4.88 20.71 12.22
CA GLN A 296 3.87 21.55 12.88
C GLN A 296 4.38 22.96 13.17
N VAL A 297 3.62 23.96 12.75
CA VAL A 297 3.78 25.34 13.23
C VAL A 297 2.78 25.56 14.35
N ILE A 298 3.26 25.87 15.54
CA ILE A 298 2.45 26.14 16.74
C ILE A 298 2.54 27.62 17.02
N VAL A 299 1.41 28.33 16.95
CA VAL A 299 1.33 29.78 17.12
C VAL A 299 0.66 30.11 18.44
N THR A 300 1.26 31.02 19.21
CA THR A 300 0.64 31.64 20.39
C THR A 300 0.49 33.13 20.13
N MET A 301 -0.62 33.76 20.56
CA MET A 301 -0.79 35.20 20.51
C MET A 301 -1.17 35.75 21.89
N LYS A 302 -0.37 36.70 22.39
CA LYS A 302 -0.41 37.17 23.77
C LYS A 302 -0.53 38.69 23.87
N ASP A 303 -1.27 39.18 24.87
CA ASP A 303 -1.35 40.61 25.20
C ASP A 303 -0.30 41.05 26.24
N GLY A 304 -0.39 42.32 26.67
CA GLY A 304 0.54 43.03 27.55
C GLY A 304 0.83 42.34 28.87
N ASP A 305 -0.21 41.71 29.40
CA ASP A 305 -0.27 40.99 30.66
C ASP A 305 -0.05 39.47 30.52
N GLY A 306 0.22 38.98 29.30
CA GLY A 306 0.33 37.55 29.00
C GLY A 306 -1.00 36.81 28.83
N SER A 307 -2.14 37.51 28.77
CA SER A 307 -3.44 36.94 28.40
C SER A 307 -3.47 36.46 26.94
N ASP A 308 -4.34 35.49 26.63
CA ASP A 308 -4.52 34.95 25.27
C ASP A 308 -5.36 35.89 24.41
N VAL A 309 -4.87 36.22 23.22
CA VAL A 309 -5.52 37.17 22.30
C VAL A 309 -6.08 36.45 21.09
N PRO A 310 -7.42 36.42 20.88
CA PRO A 310 -8.01 35.90 19.66
C PRO A 310 -7.51 36.64 18.41
N GLY A 311 -7.44 35.93 17.29
CA GLY A 311 -6.96 36.51 16.03
C GLY A 311 -7.02 35.55 14.86
N TYR A 312 -6.34 35.92 13.77
CA TYR A 312 -6.29 35.13 12.54
C TYR A 312 -4.83 34.88 12.13
N ILE A 313 -4.54 33.69 11.61
CA ILE A 313 -3.18 33.25 11.28
C ILE A 313 -3.13 32.77 9.84
N ARG A 314 -2.07 33.14 9.11
CA ARG A 314 -1.74 32.65 7.77
C ARG A 314 -0.29 32.19 7.73
N ILE A 315 -0.03 31.04 7.12
CA ILE A 315 1.31 30.50 6.87
C ILE A 315 1.61 30.68 5.39
N VAL A 316 2.68 31.41 5.10
CA VAL A 316 3.12 31.78 3.76
C VAL A 316 4.37 30.98 3.39
N ASP A 317 4.34 30.28 2.27
CA ASP A 317 5.52 29.62 1.70
C ASP A 317 6.45 30.65 1.04
N GLN A 318 7.73 30.65 1.41
CA GLN A 318 8.71 31.65 0.95
C GLN A 318 9.12 31.51 -0.51
N LYS A 319 8.86 30.36 -1.16
CA LYS A 319 9.28 30.12 -2.56
C LYS A 319 8.19 30.47 -3.56
N THR A 320 6.94 30.38 -3.14
CA THR A 320 5.75 30.61 -3.97
C THR A 320 4.98 31.87 -3.58
N GLU A 321 5.28 32.45 -2.41
CA GLU A 321 4.56 33.57 -1.77
C GLU A 321 3.05 33.29 -1.58
N GLN A 322 2.64 32.02 -1.61
CA GLN A 322 1.25 31.60 -1.44
C GLN A 322 0.93 31.22 0.01
N TYR A 323 -0.35 31.39 0.39
CA TYR A 323 -0.88 30.88 1.64
C TYR A 323 -1.02 29.35 1.56
N VAL A 324 -0.28 28.61 2.39
CA VAL A 324 -0.35 27.14 2.46
C VAL A 324 -1.30 26.64 3.55
N LYS A 325 -1.56 27.48 4.56
CA LYS A 325 -2.52 27.20 5.64
C LYS A 325 -2.97 28.49 6.30
N GLU A 326 -4.22 28.54 6.74
CA GLU A 326 -4.74 29.63 7.56
C GLU A 326 -5.81 29.15 8.54
N GLY A 327 -6.18 29.98 9.51
CA GLY A 327 -7.27 29.72 10.45
C GLY A 327 -7.30 30.66 11.66
N ASP A 328 -8.39 30.57 12.42
CA ASP A 328 -8.58 31.33 13.65
C ASP A 328 -7.64 30.87 14.78
N HIS A 329 -7.31 31.81 15.66
CA HIS A 329 -6.71 31.57 16.95
C HIS A 329 -7.72 31.86 18.06
N LYS A 330 -7.99 30.84 18.89
CA LYS A 330 -9.01 30.84 19.94
C LYS A 330 -8.46 30.06 21.14
N GLY A 331 -7.80 30.76 22.08
CA GLY A 331 -7.16 30.18 23.27
C GLY A 331 -5.63 30.18 23.19
N ALA A 332 -4.97 29.35 24.00
CA ALA A 332 -3.53 29.47 24.28
C ALA A 332 -2.57 29.17 23.11
N SER A 333 -2.95 28.30 22.17
CA SER A 333 -2.10 27.92 21.03
C SER A 333 -2.92 27.38 19.86
N SER A 334 -2.59 27.75 18.63
CA SER A 334 -3.11 27.11 17.40
C SER A 334 -2.01 26.32 16.70
N GLY A 335 -2.24 25.04 16.46
CA GLY A 335 -1.30 24.15 15.77
C GLY A 335 -1.71 23.89 14.32
N PHE A 336 -0.80 24.15 13.38
CA PHE A 336 -1.00 23.98 11.94
C PHE A 336 -0.03 22.94 11.40
N ILE A 337 -0.55 21.89 10.77
CA ILE A 337 0.27 20.89 10.07
C ILE A 337 0.60 21.42 8.66
N VAL A 338 1.88 21.48 8.34
CA VAL A 338 2.42 21.91 7.05
C VAL A 338 3.54 20.97 6.59
N SER A 339 3.87 21.02 5.31
CA SER A 339 4.99 20.25 4.75
C SER A 339 6.35 20.80 5.25
N PRO A 340 7.45 20.07 5.09
CA PRO A 340 8.79 20.64 5.23
C PRO A 340 9.04 21.71 4.17
N GLY A 341 9.60 22.86 4.54
CA GLY A 341 9.72 24.01 3.65
C GLY A 341 10.33 25.23 4.34
N GLU A 342 10.21 26.39 3.71
CA GLU A 342 10.62 27.68 4.27
C GLU A 342 9.41 28.59 4.37
N TYR A 343 9.12 29.06 5.58
CA TYR A 343 7.85 29.68 5.91
C TYR A 343 8.02 31.00 6.66
N VAL A 344 7.00 31.84 6.51
CA VAL A 344 6.73 33.00 7.35
C VAL A 344 5.29 32.88 7.85
N VAL A 345 5.04 33.30 9.10
CA VAL A 345 3.69 33.34 9.67
C VAL A 345 3.24 34.79 9.79
N ASP A 346 2.09 35.08 9.19
CA ASP A 346 1.36 36.32 9.32
C ASP A 346 0.22 36.15 10.34
N MET A 347 0.20 37.01 11.34
CA MET A 347 -0.74 37.00 12.47
C MET A 347 -1.49 38.33 12.52
N GLU A 348 -2.80 38.29 12.78
CA GLU A 348 -3.67 39.45 12.91
C GLU A 348 -4.45 39.37 14.23
N CYS A 349 -4.15 40.27 15.16
CA CYS A 349 -4.74 40.30 16.51
C CYS A 349 -6.14 40.94 16.48
N SER A 350 -7.19 40.23 16.91
CA SER A 350 -8.57 40.74 16.83
C SER A 350 -8.88 41.89 17.80
N ASN A 351 -8.12 42.03 18.90
CA ASN A 351 -8.35 43.08 19.90
C ASN A 351 -7.78 44.45 19.48
N THR A 352 -6.62 44.48 18.84
CA THR A 352 -5.91 45.72 18.44
C THR A 352 -5.90 45.95 16.93
N GLY A 353 -6.32 44.98 16.12
CA GLY A 353 -6.17 45.00 14.65
C GLY A 353 -4.70 44.90 14.18
N ARG A 354 -3.75 44.71 15.10
CA ARG A 354 -2.32 44.67 14.80
C ARG A 354 -1.97 43.45 13.96
N ARG A 355 -1.18 43.68 12.91
CA ARG A 355 -0.55 42.63 12.12
C ARG A 355 0.90 42.41 12.54
N ILE A 356 1.31 41.15 12.61
CA ILE A 356 2.64 40.71 13.04
C ILE A 356 3.12 39.67 12.05
N LYS A 357 4.31 39.88 11.46
CA LYS A 357 4.98 38.93 10.56
C LYS A 357 6.17 38.32 11.28
N SER A 358 6.31 36.99 11.24
CA SER A 358 7.48 36.31 11.79
C SER A 358 8.73 36.51 10.92
N GLU A 359 9.92 36.29 11.49
CA GLU A 359 11.10 35.99 10.68
C GLU A 359 10.86 34.71 9.85
N ALA A 360 11.56 34.59 8.72
CA ALA A 360 11.52 33.37 7.91
C ALA A 360 12.25 32.22 8.63
N PHE A 361 11.68 31.02 8.55
CA PHE A 361 12.29 29.82 9.13
C PHE A 361 12.16 28.61 8.19
N THR A 362 13.20 27.79 8.15
CA THR A 362 13.14 26.45 7.56
C THR A 362 12.50 25.49 8.56
N LEU A 363 11.55 24.68 8.11
CA LEU A 363 10.91 23.61 8.88
C LEU A 363 11.25 22.26 8.25
N ARG A 364 11.83 21.34 9.02
CA ARG A 364 12.19 19.99 8.57
C ARG A 364 11.09 18.97 8.87
N SER A 365 11.17 17.79 8.24
CA SER A 365 10.21 16.70 8.44
C SER A 365 10.11 16.26 9.89
N GLY A 366 8.91 16.39 10.47
CA GLY A 366 8.64 16.05 11.87
C GLY A 366 9.18 17.08 12.88
N GLU A 367 9.60 18.25 12.40
CA GLU A 367 9.98 19.37 13.26
C GLU A 367 8.72 20.16 13.69
N ASN A 368 8.72 20.60 14.95
CA ASN A 368 7.72 21.53 15.47
C ASN A 368 8.38 22.90 15.68
N ARG A 369 7.76 23.96 15.14
CA ARG A 369 8.20 25.34 15.31
C ARG A 369 7.18 26.13 16.11
N ASN A 370 7.60 26.67 17.25
CA ASN A 370 6.81 27.61 18.02
C ASN A 370 7.03 29.04 17.49
N ILE A 371 5.95 29.76 17.24
CA ILE A 371 5.93 31.17 16.81
C ILE A 371 5.06 31.95 17.80
N ASN A 372 5.57 33.06 18.31
CA ASN A 372 4.88 33.86 19.32
C ASN A 372 4.58 35.26 18.77
N GLY A 373 3.30 35.64 18.72
CA GLY A 373 2.83 36.98 18.41
C GLY A 373 2.55 37.77 19.68
N ILE A 374 3.06 39.00 19.77
CA ILE A 374 2.75 39.93 20.88
C ILE A 374 1.80 41.01 20.35
N CYS A 375 0.53 40.91 20.71
CA CYS A 375 -0.56 41.76 20.22
C CYS A 375 -0.64 43.12 20.91
N ALA A 376 0.02 43.27 22.06
CA ALA A 376 0.03 44.46 22.89
C ALA A 376 0.73 45.65 22.22
N ASN A 377 0.09 46.81 22.22
CA ASN A 377 0.72 48.07 21.87
C ASN A 377 1.30 48.76 23.11
N ALA A 378 2.33 49.56 22.90
CA ALA A 378 2.84 50.56 23.81
C ALA A 378 2.31 51.94 23.41
N ARG A 379 2.30 52.91 24.32
CA ARG A 379 1.74 54.25 24.08
C ARG A 379 2.77 55.35 24.26
N ILE A 380 2.93 56.20 23.25
CA ILE A 380 3.74 57.41 23.34
C ILE A 380 2.81 58.62 23.37
N GLY A 381 2.73 59.30 24.50
CA GLY A 381 2.05 60.59 24.63
C GLY A 381 3.00 61.73 24.31
N VAL A 382 2.64 62.63 23.39
CA VAL A 382 3.44 63.81 23.04
C VAL A 382 2.65 65.08 23.28
N LEU A 383 3.22 66.00 24.05
CA LEU A 383 2.63 67.32 24.34
C LEU A 383 3.59 68.41 23.88
N VAL A 384 3.10 69.31 23.03
CA VAL A 384 3.88 70.45 22.51
C VAL A 384 3.43 71.72 23.24
N VAL A 385 4.37 72.49 23.80
CA VAL A 385 4.08 73.66 24.65
C VAL A 385 4.91 74.90 24.29
N ASP A 386 4.41 76.08 24.66
CA ASP A 386 5.15 77.35 24.63
C ASP A 386 6.04 77.55 25.88
N GLU A 387 6.74 78.69 25.96
CA GLU A 387 7.61 79.07 27.09
C GLU A 387 6.92 79.05 28.46
N ASN A 388 5.59 79.26 28.50
CA ASN A 388 4.78 79.32 29.71
C ASN A 388 4.15 77.95 30.04
N GLY A 389 4.43 76.91 29.25
CA GLY A 389 3.87 75.57 29.41
C GLY A 389 2.46 75.41 28.84
N LYS A 390 1.93 76.39 28.09
CA LYS A 390 0.63 76.30 27.44
C LYS A 390 0.74 75.45 26.18
N ALA A 391 -0.22 74.55 25.96
CA ALA A 391 -0.24 73.68 24.78
C ALA A 391 -0.36 74.49 23.47
N VAL A 392 0.45 74.13 22.47
CA VAL A 392 0.47 74.73 21.12
C VAL A 392 0.49 73.66 20.03
N THR A 393 0.21 74.07 18.80
CA THR A 393 0.30 73.23 17.60
C THR A 393 1.75 73.08 17.16
N GLY A 394 2.11 71.87 16.70
CA GLY A 394 3.38 71.50 16.09
C GLY A 394 3.25 70.09 15.51
N TYR A 395 4.00 69.77 14.45
CA TYR A 395 3.84 68.50 13.74
C TYR A 395 4.72 67.41 14.37
N ILE A 396 4.11 66.34 14.87
CA ILE A 396 4.80 65.27 15.60
C ILE A 396 5.03 64.09 14.66
N ARG A 397 6.25 63.54 14.66
CA ARG A 397 6.60 62.27 14.01
C ARG A 397 7.25 61.31 15.01
N ILE A 398 6.71 60.11 15.14
CA ILE A 398 7.31 59.02 15.90
C ILE A 398 8.20 58.24 14.94
N VAL A 399 9.50 58.14 15.25
CA VAL A 399 10.47 57.44 14.39
C VAL A 399 10.98 56.18 15.09
N ASP A 400 10.77 55.03 14.46
CA ASP A 400 11.34 53.76 14.88
C ASP A 400 12.84 53.75 14.58
N ILE A 401 13.67 53.46 15.58
CA ILE A 401 15.13 53.62 15.47
C ILE A 401 15.80 52.47 14.69
N PRO A 402 15.45 51.19 14.91
CA PRO A 402 16.00 50.08 14.12
C PRO A 402 15.76 50.20 12.61
N THR A 403 14.60 50.70 12.18
CA THR A 403 14.26 50.83 10.75
C THR A 403 14.50 52.24 10.18
N ASP A 404 14.75 53.25 11.03
CA ASP A 404 14.74 54.69 10.73
C ASP A 404 13.49 55.17 9.97
N SER A 405 12.35 54.48 10.17
CA SER A 405 11.08 54.75 9.51
C SER A 405 10.07 55.45 10.43
N TYR A 406 9.08 56.13 9.85
CA TYR A 406 8.01 56.75 10.61
C TYR A 406 7.00 55.69 11.07
N ALA A 407 6.85 55.53 12.38
CA ALA A 407 5.88 54.62 12.98
C ALA A 407 4.46 55.21 12.99
N ASP A 408 4.34 56.52 13.23
CA ASP A 408 3.10 57.31 13.11
C ASP A 408 3.45 58.82 13.07
N GLU A 409 2.57 59.66 12.53
CA GLU A 409 2.72 61.13 12.53
C GLU A 409 1.36 61.88 12.63
N ALA A 410 1.33 62.99 13.37
CA ALA A 410 0.12 63.81 13.55
C ALA A 410 0.44 65.23 14.04
N ASP A 411 -0.44 66.19 13.71
CA ASP A 411 -0.46 67.50 14.35
C ASP A 411 -0.80 67.41 15.85
N SER A 412 -0.03 68.10 16.70
CA SER A 412 -0.43 68.36 18.07
C SER A 412 -1.63 69.32 18.10
N ARG A 413 -2.61 68.99 18.93
CA ARG A 413 -3.72 69.89 19.27
C ARG A 413 -3.39 70.61 20.59
N SER A 414 -4.33 71.36 21.14
CA SER A 414 -4.21 72.00 22.47
C SER A 414 -4.24 71.01 23.66
N SER A 415 -3.79 69.77 23.45
CA SER A 415 -3.79 68.65 24.39
C SER A 415 -2.73 67.62 23.99
N MET A 416 -2.36 66.72 24.91
CA MET A 416 -1.43 65.62 24.61
C MET A 416 -2.01 64.70 23.52
N ARG A 417 -1.17 64.33 22.55
CA ARG A 417 -1.49 63.39 21.47
C ARG A 417 -0.86 62.04 21.79
N PHE A 418 -1.67 60.99 21.88
CA PHE A 418 -1.19 59.62 22.04
C PHE A 418 -1.03 58.93 20.69
N PHE A 419 0.03 58.14 20.59
CA PHE A 419 0.38 57.27 19.46
C PHE A 419 0.51 55.84 20.00
N GLU A 420 -0.11 54.87 19.33
CA GLU A 420 0.08 53.45 19.64
C GLU A 420 1.19 52.88 18.76
N VAL A 421 2.18 52.26 19.38
CA VAL A 421 3.35 51.71 18.68
C VAL A 421 3.67 50.31 19.21
N PRO A 422 4.36 49.46 18.43
CA PRO A 422 4.96 48.24 18.96
C PRO A 422 5.92 48.53 20.14
N PRO A 423 6.20 47.56 21.03
CA PRO A 423 7.33 47.65 21.93
C PRO A 423 8.64 47.77 21.13
N GLY A 424 9.50 48.72 21.48
CA GLY A 424 10.62 49.08 20.61
C GLY A 424 11.48 50.24 21.11
N ARG A 425 12.32 50.78 20.23
CA ARG A 425 13.17 51.96 20.51
C ARG A 425 12.81 53.09 19.58
N TYR A 426 12.36 54.20 20.14
CA TYR A 426 11.79 55.33 19.39
C TYR A 426 12.53 56.63 19.69
N LYS A 427 12.47 57.55 18.74
CA LYS A 427 12.74 58.98 18.92
C LYS A 427 11.51 59.77 18.46
N VAL A 428 11.19 60.85 19.16
CA VAL A 428 10.09 61.76 18.80
C VAL A 428 10.68 63.01 18.17
N ASP A 429 10.29 63.29 16.94
CA ASP A 429 10.63 64.52 16.24
C ASP A 429 9.41 65.44 16.22
N VAL A 430 9.60 66.72 16.55
CA VAL A 430 8.54 67.74 16.53
C VAL A 430 8.98 68.93 15.69
N GLU A 431 8.15 69.28 14.71
CA GLU A 431 8.29 70.47 13.88
C GLU A 431 7.50 71.61 14.52
N CYS A 432 8.22 72.58 15.10
CA CYS A 432 7.63 73.70 15.81
C CYS A 432 7.28 74.85 14.84
N PRO A 433 6.17 75.61 15.08
CA PRO A 433 5.81 76.73 14.24
C PRO A 433 6.95 77.77 14.14
N ASN A 434 7.39 78.06 12.93
CA ASN A 434 8.47 79.01 12.60
C ASN A 434 9.87 78.66 13.18
N GLU A 435 10.11 77.42 13.59
CA GLU A 435 11.39 76.99 14.18
C GLU A 435 11.94 75.65 13.63
N SER A 436 13.19 75.34 13.94
CA SER A 436 13.86 74.10 13.54
C SER A 436 13.27 72.86 14.22
N ARG A 437 13.22 71.73 13.49
CA ARG A 437 12.81 70.40 14.00
C ARG A 437 13.57 70.04 15.27
N LEU A 438 12.83 69.85 16.37
CA LEU A 438 13.35 69.37 17.65
C LEU A 438 13.26 67.83 17.69
N ARG A 439 14.24 67.16 18.30
CA ARG A 439 14.37 65.70 18.32
C ARG A 439 14.67 65.21 19.74
N SER A 440 13.85 64.29 20.26
CA SER A 440 14.10 63.67 21.56
C SER A 440 15.35 62.79 21.52
N LEU A 441 15.94 62.54 22.69
CA LEU A 441 16.84 61.40 22.82
C LEU A 441 16.08 60.09 22.52
N PRO A 442 16.76 59.08 21.95
CA PRO A 442 16.26 57.70 21.89
C PRO A 442 15.79 57.19 23.25
N PHE A 443 14.57 56.63 23.30
CA PHE A 443 14.08 55.89 24.46
C PHE A 443 13.55 54.52 24.06
N GLY A 444 13.64 53.56 24.98
CA GLY A 444 12.90 52.31 24.87
C GLY A 444 11.48 52.50 25.39
N ILE A 445 10.52 51.78 24.82
CA ILE A 445 9.21 51.59 25.41
C ILE A 445 8.86 50.11 25.40
N GLY A 446 8.55 49.59 26.59
CA GLY A 446 8.19 48.20 26.81
C GLY A 446 6.71 47.94 26.53
N GLN A 447 6.35 46.66 26.67
CA GLN A 447 4.99 46.17 26.45
C GLN A 447 4.00 46.81 27.44
N GLY A 448 2.88 47.35 26.94
CA GLY A 448 1.86 48.02 27.76
C GLY A 448 2.31 49.31 28.45
N GLN A 449 3.55 49.76 28.26
CA GLN A 449 4.06 50.98 28.88
C GLN A 449 3.53 52.23 28.19
N GLU A 450 3.36 53.31 28.96
CA GLU A 450 3.13 54.65 28.44
C GLU A 450 4.32 55.56 28.77
N ASN A 451 4.96 56.12 27.73
CA ASN A 451 5.98 57.17 27.88
C ASN A 451 5.38 58.51 27.47
N GLN A 452 5.74 59.59 28.17
CA GLN A 452 5.28 60.94 27.83
C GLN A 452 6.45 61.84 27.46
N VAL A 453 6.34 62.55 26.32
CA VAL A 453 7.35 63.47 25.79
C VAL A 453 6.74 64.86 25.71
N THR A 454 7.22 65.77 26.55
CA THR A 454 6.85 67.19 26.50
C THR A 454 7.92 67.98 25.76
N VAL A 455 7.56 68.62 24.65
CA VAL A 455 8.45 69.44 23.83
C VAL A 455 8.08 70.91 23.99
N ASN A 456 8.99 71.71 24.54
CA ASN A 456 8.82 73.15 24.62
C ASN A 456 9.46 73.81 23.40
N CYS A 457 8.64 74.32 22.48
CA CYS A 457 9.12 74.82 21.19
C CYS A 457 10.06 76.02 21.31
N ARG A 458 9.75 77.00 22.18
CA ARG A 458 10.52 78.24 22.28
C ARG A 458 11.81 78.10 23.09
N THR A 459 11.81 77.28 24.15
CA THR A 459 13.03 77.03 24.97
C THR A 459 13.89 75.89 24.44
N LYS A 460 13.38 75.12 23.46
CA LYS A 460 14.01 73.93 22.87
C LYS A 460 14.29 72.80 23.87
N VAL A 461 13.63 72.85 25.03
CA VAL A 461 13.71 71.82 26.07
C VAL A 461 12.75 70.68 25.75
N ILE A 462 13.27 69.45 25.73
CA ILE A 462 12.48 68.23 25.64
C ILE A 462 12.58 67.51 26.99
N LYS A 463 11.43 67.16 27.57
CA LYS A 463 11.33 66.34 28.78
C LYS A 463 10.64 65.03 28.43
N THR A 464 11.36 63.92 28.59
CA THR A 464 10.78 62.57 28.49
C THR A 464 10.54 62.06 29.90
N THR A 465 9.27 61.88 30.27
CA THR A 465 8.88 61.10 31.44
C THR A 465 9.01 59.62 31.07
N LEU A 466 10.10 59.01 31.51
CA LEU A 466 10.25 57.56 31.49
C LEU A 466 9.39 56.94 32.60
N PRO A 467 8.79 55.76 32.41
CA PRO A 467 8.24 54.97 33.50
C PRO A 467 9.34 54.70 34.54
N LYS A 468 8.95 54.59 35.81
CA LYS A 468 9.90 54.29 36.89
C LYS A 468 10.60 52.96 36.61
N PRO A 469 11.92 52.84 36.86
CA PRO A 469 12.69 51.64 36.57
C PRO A 469 12.54 50.59 37.68
N ASP A 470 11.30 50.17 37.93
CA ASP A 470 10.97 48.93 38.63
C ASP A 470 10.31 48.01 37.57
N ASP A 471 10.59 46.70 37.62
CA ASP A 471 10.22 45.68 36.62
C ASP A 471 11.03 45.62 35.30
N VAL A 472 12.37 45.61 35.43
CA VAL A 472 13.25 45.00 34.41
C VAL A 472 14.15 43.94 35.04
N ILE A 473 13.72 42.67 34.97
CA ILE A 473 14.65 41.52 35.04
C ILE A 473 14.64 40.84 33.67
N SER A 474 15.74 41.02 32.96
CA SER A 474 16.06 40.29 31.75
C SER A 474 16.50 38.86 32.08
N THR A 475 15.90 37.88 31.41
CA THR A 475 16.53 36.57 31.18
C THR A 475 16.69 36.36 29.67
N PRO A 476 17.91 36.17 29.16
CA PRO A 476 18.10 35.76 27.77
C PRO A 476 17.68 34.30 27.60
N PRO A 477 17.16 33.90 26.42
CA PRO A 477 16.77 32.51 26.18
C PRO A 477 18.02 31.60 26.21
N GLN A 478 18.03 30.60 27.10
CA GLN A 478 19.07 29.58 27.08
C GLN A 478 18.91 28.65 25.87
N SER A 479 20.00 28.47 25.12
CA SER A 479 20.09 27.49 24.05
C SER A 479 20.23 26.07 24.62
N ASN A 480 19.12 25.36 24.80
CA ASN A 480 19.14 23.95 25.18
C ASN A 480 19.44 23.03 23.98
N ASN A 481 20.69 23.02 23.55
CA ASN A 481 21.28 21.91 22.81
C ASN A 481 21.99 20.97 23.80
N SER A 482 21.28 19.96 24.29
CA SER A 482 21.87 18.90 25.12
C SER A 482 22.15 17.66 24.29
N ALA A 483 23.33 17.63 23.66
CA ALA A 483 23.93 16.38 23.20
C ALA A 483 24.43 15.60 24.44
N VAL A 484 24.07 14.32 24.53
CA VAL A 484 24.51 13.44 25.62
C VAL A 484 25.85 12.80 25.26
N GLN A 485 26.89 12.99 26.08
CA GLN A 485 27.97 12.01 26.34
C GLN A 485 28.80 12.43 27.60
N PRO A 486 29.68 11.56 28.16
CA PRO A 486 29.64 11.22 29.59
C PRO A 486 30.65 11.98 30.48
N PRO A 487 30.50 11.90 31.82
CA PRO A 487 31.34 12.67 32.75
C PRO A 487 32.73 12.05 32.97
N VAL A 488 33.75 12.92 32.91
CA VAL A 488 35.07 12.69 33.50
C VAL A 488 35.07 13.32 34.88
N GLN A 489 35.43 12.57 35.93
CA GLN A 489 35.70 13.12 37.26
C GLN A 489 37.20 13.12 37.57
N ALA A 490 37.70 14.25 38.07
CA ALA A 490 39.08 14.43 38.48
C ALA A 490 39.26 14.25 40.00
N SER A 491 40.46 13.85 40.37
CA SER A 491 40.98 13.58 41.73
C SER A 491 41.01 14.78 42.69
N GLN A 492 41.02 14.52 44.02
CA GLN A 492 42.20 14.77 44.88
C GLN A 492 42.04 14.31 46.38
N SER A 493 42.96 13.44 46.84
CA SER A 493 43.61 13.35 48.17
C SER A 493 42.77 13.18 49.49
N ALA A 494 43.22 12.56 50.60
CA ALA A 494 44.53 11.99 50.95
C ALA A 494 44.50 10.96 52.14
N THR A 495 45.60 10.21 52.28
CA THR A 495 46.23 9.65 53.51
C THR A 495 45.68 8.46 54.34
N ALA A 496 46.65 7.59 54.70
CA ALA A 496 46.81 6.76 55.93
C ALA A 496 46.64 5.22 55.84
N ALA A 497 47.60 4.52 56.47
CA ALA A 497 47.77 3.06 56.60
C ALA A 497 48.87 2.80 57.68
N PRO A 498 49.22 1.56 58.11
CA PRO A 498 48.50 0.26 58.28
C PRO A 498 48.61 -0.19 59.80
N PRO A 499 48.73 -1.46 60.30
CA PRO A 499 48.79 -2.80 59.66
C PRO A 499 48.23 -4.07 60.39
N LYS A 500 48.32 -5.23 59.68
CA LYS A 500 48.44 -6.67 60.13
C LYS A 500 47.25 -7.34 60.85
N GLN A 501 46.73 -8.51 60.42
CA GLN A 501 47.30 -9.89 60.48
C GLN A 501 46.49 -10.85 59.56
N THR A 502 47.05 -11.66 58.63
CA THR A 502 47.57 -13.07 58.73
C THR A 502 46.53 -14.14 59.17
N VAL A 503 46.42 -15.37 58.61
CA VAL A 503 47.15 -16.12 57.53
C VAL A 503 46.39 -17.41 57.10
N ARG A 504 46.89 -18.09 56.03
CA ARG A 504 46.54 -19.41 55.40
C ARG A 504 45.63 -19.31 54.15
N GLU A 505 45.69 -20.18 53.12
CA GLU A 505 46.73 -21.06 52.49
C GLU A 505 46.05 -21.79 51.27
N THR A 506 46.66 -22.41 50.24
CA THR A 506 48.04 -22.56 49.71
C THR A 506 47.94 -22.71 48.17
N LYS A 507 48.96 -22.33 47.37
CA LYS A 507 49.07 -22.70 45.93
C LYS A 507 50.51 -22.60 45.40
N PRO A 508 51.01 -23.55 44.58
CA PRO A 508 52.31 -23.46 43.87
C PRO A 508 52.12 -23.26 42.33
N PRO A 509 53.18 -23.14 41.52
CA PRO A 509 53.68 -21.87 41.04
C PRO A 509 53.44 -21.62 39.53
N SER A 510 53.56 -20.38 39.08
CA SER A 510 53.54 -20.02 37.65
C SER A 510 54.77 -19.18 37.30
N GLN A 511 55.64 -19.71 36.43
CA GLN A 511 56.76 -18.97 35.84
C GLN A 511 56.44 -18.46 34.42
N SER A 512 57.06 -17.32 34.14
CA SER A 512 57.33 -16.61 32.89
C SER A 512 57.16 -17.26 31.50
N THR A 513 57.12 -16.35 30.51
CA THR A 513 57.50 -16.43 29.08
C THR A 513 56.58 -17.03 28.00
N ALA A 514 56.63 -16.33 26.85
CA ALA A 514 56.29 -16.69 25.46
C ALA A 514 54.81 -16.67 24.99
N LEU A 515 54.58 -15.93 23.89
CA LEU A 515 53.41 -16.08 23.02
C LEU A 515 53.57 -17.34 22.14
N PRO A 516 52.46 -18.02 21.77
CA PRO A 516 52.47 -19.02 20.70
C PRO A 516 52.54 -18.34 19.30
N PRO A 517 53.02 -19.05 18.27
CA PRO A 517 53.21 -18.47 16.93
C PRO A 517 51.89 -18.29 16.18
N THR A 518 51.83 -17.27 15.32
CA THR A 518 50.78 -17.09 14.33
C THR A 518 50.78 -18.23 13.31
N GLN A 519 49.66 -18.96 13.20
CA GLN A 519 49.43 -19.90 12.10
C GLN A 519 49.41 -19.15 10.76
N SER A 520 49.87 -19.79 9.70
CA SER A 520 50.02 -19.10 8.41
C SER A 520 48.66 -18.95 7.71
N PRO A 521 48.47 -17.95 6.84
CA PRO A 521 47.26 -17.84 6.03
C PRO A 521 46.99 -19.07 5.15
N GLN A 522 48.02 -19.85 4.82
CA GLN A 522 47.90 -21.08 4.03
C GLN A 522 47.22 -22.21 4.82
N ASP A 523 47.45 -22.29 6.14
CA ASP A 523 46.82 -23.29 7.00
C ASP A 523 45.31 -23.06 7.12
N MET A 524 44.88 -21.80 7.21
CA MET A 524 43.46 -21.45 7.26
C MET A 524 42.75 -21.66 5.92
N GLN A 525 43.41 -21.39 4.79
CA GLN A 525 42.85 -21.69 3.46
C GLN A 525 42.69 -23.20 3.27
N ALA A 526 43.68 -24.01 3.65
CA ALA A 526 43.60 -25.47 3.54
C ALA A 526 42.44 -26.07 4.36
N MET A 527 42.14 -25.51 5.55
CA MET A 527 40.95 -25.90 6.32
C MET A 527 39.64 -25.49 5.64
N ALA A 528 39.57 -24.29 5.05
CA ALA A 528 38.38 -23.83 4.34
C ALA A 528 38.07 -24.70 3.11
N ASP A 529 39.09 -25.03 2.31
CA ASP A 529 38.99 -25.88 1.13
C ASP A 529 38.55 -27.31 1.53
N GLN A 530 39.09 -27.85 2.63
CA GLN A 530 38.64 -29.15 3.18
C GLN A 530 37.18 -29.13 3.65
N MET A 531 36.72 -28.04 4.28
CA MET A 531 35.32 -27.91 4.69
C MET A 531 34.37 -27.80 3.49
N GLN A 532 34.75 -27.09 2.42
CA GLN A 532 33.96 -27.04 1.19
C GLN A 532 33.92 -28.40 0.47
N ALA A 533 35.04 -29.12 0.38
CA ALA A 533 35.07 -30.45 -0.21
C ALA A 533 34.20 -31.45 0.57
N LEU A 534 34.20 -31.38 1.91
CA LEU A 534 33.35 -32.22 2.76
C LEU A 534 31.85 -31.92 2.53
N ALA A 535 31.48 -30.63 2.46
CA ALA A 535 30.10 -30.21 2.21
C ALA A 535 29.59 -30.63 0.82
N GLN A 536 30.42 -30.49 -0.22
CA GLN A 536 30.10 -30.95 -1.58
C GLN A 536 29.91 -32.48 -1.64
N THR A 537 30.75 -33.23 -0.93
CA THR A 537 30.64 -34.70 -0.85
C THR A 537 29.36 -35.14 -0.14
N GLN A 538 28.95 -34.45 0.92
CA GLN A 538 27.70 -34.71 1.64
C GLN A 538 26.46 -34.37 0.79
N ALA A 539 26.49 -33.27 0.02
CA ALA A 539 25.41 -32.90 -0.89
C ALA A 539 25.23 -33.93 -2.02
N ALA A 540 26.32 -34.40 -2.63
CA ALA A 540 26.28 -35.42 -3.68
C ALA A 540 25.74 -36.76 -3.16
N ALA A 541 26.09 -37.16 -1.94
CA ALA A 541 25.54 -38.37 -1.31
C ALA A 541 24.02 -38.26 -1.07
N ALA A 542 23.55 -37.11 -0.55
CA ALA A 542 22.12 -36.88 -0.33
C ALA A 542 21.30 -36.87 -1.64
N GLN A 543 21.87 -36.34 -2.73
CA GLN A 543 21.26 -36.40 -4.07
C GLN A 543 21.19 -37.84 -4.61
N ALA A 544 22.24 -38.65 -4.41
CA ALA A 544 22.24 -40.05 -4.82
C ALA A 544 21.17 -40.88 -4.09
N ASP A 545 21.04 -40.71 -2.77
CA ASP A 545 20.00 -41.38 -1.97
C ASP A 545 18.58 -40.96 -2.40
N ALA A 546 18.37 -39.68 -2.69
CA ALA A 546 17.08 -39.19 -3.19
C ALA A 546 16.73 -39.78 -4.58
N MET A 547 17.71 -39.90 -5.48
CA MET A 547 17.50 -40.55 -6.79
C MET A 547 17.20 -42.05 -6.66
N ALA A 548 17.88 -42.75 -5.74
CA ALA A 548 17.63 -44.17 -5.48
C ALA A 548 16.21 -44.41 -4.91
N GLN A 549 15.76 -43.55 -3.98
CA GLN A 549 14.39 -43.60 -3.45
C GLN A 549 13.36 -43.32 -4.56
N MET A 550 13.58 -42.30 -5.40
CA MET A 550 12.69 -41.98 -6.52
C MET A 550 12.57 -43.14 -7.52
N GLN A 551 13.68 -43.81 -7.87
CA GLN A 551 13.66 -44.98 -8.75
C GLN A 551 12.91 -46.16 -8.12
N ALA A 552 13.08 -46.40 -6.81
CA ALA A 552 12.33 -47.43 -6.10
C ALA A 552 10.82 -47.15 -6.07
N THR A 553 10.40 -45.91 -5.85
CA THR A 553 8.98 -45.51 -5.88
C THR A 553 8.39 -45.61 -7.28
N MET A 554 9.12 -45.21 -8.33
CA MET A 554 8.67 -45.38 -9.73
C MET A 554 8.48 -46.87 -10.09
N ALA A 555 9.40 -47.74 -9.66
CA ALA A 555 9.27 -49.19 -9.85
C ALA A 555 8.06 -49.78 -9.10
N GLN A 556 7.75 -49.29 -7.90
CA GLN A 556 6.55 -49.68 -7.15
C GLN A 556 5.25 -49.24 -7.84
N MET A 557 5.22 -48.05 -8.46
CA MET A 557 4.06 -47.58 -9.22
C MET A 557 3.82 -48.39 -10.51
N GLN A 558 4.87 -48.95 -11.12
CA GLN A 558 4.76 -49.85 -12.27
C GLN A 558 4.37 -51.30 -11.89
N GLY A 559 4.67 -51.73 -10.65
CA GLY A 559 4.46 -53.10 -10.20
C GLY A 559 3.06 -53.43 -9.68
N ASN A 560 2.18 -52.45 -9.48
CA ASN A 560 0.92 -52.64 -8.74
C ASN A 560 -0.26 -53.05 -9.64
N GLN A 561 -0.13 -54.17 -10.36
CA GLN A 561 -1.27 -54.84 -11.02
C GLN A 561 -2.03 -55.72 -10.02
N LEU A 562 -3.37 -55.57 -9.99
CA LEU A 562 -4.24 -56.47 -9.22
C LEU A 562 -4.19 -57.92 -9.75
N PRO A 563 -4.41 -58.94 -8.90
CA PRO A 563 -4.25 -60.34 -9.27
C PRO A 563 -5.32 -60.81 -10.26
N GLN A 564 -4.92 -61.57 -11.27
CA GLN A 564 -5.85 -62.26 -12.17
C GLN A 564 -6.49 -63.47 -11.48
N LEU A 565 -7.81 -63.59 -11.60
CA LEU A 565 -8.55 -64.81 -11.29
C LEU A 565 -8.37 -65.83 -12.44
N PRO A 566 -8.34 -67.14 -12.13
CA PRO A 566 -7.82 -68.14 -13.06
C PRO A 566 -8.79 -68.48 -14.20
N GLN A 567 -8.25 -68.65 -15.42
CA GLN A 567 -8.97 -69.29 -16.51
C GLN A 567 -8.83 -70.81 -16.44
N THR A 568 -9.93 -71.54 -16.70
CA THR A 568 -9.91 -72.96 -17.02
C THR A 568 -9.89 -73.18 -18.54
N PRO A 569 -9.28 -74.26 -19.07
CA PRO A 569 -8.91 -74.33 -20.47
C PRO A 569 -9.75 -75.32 -21.30
N THR A 570 -10.18 -74.93 -22.50
CA THR A 570 -10.55 -75.91 -23.54
C THR A 570 -10.30 -75.43 -24.98
N GLN A 571 -9.59 -76.28 -25.73
CA GLN A 571 -9.62 -76.48 -27.19
C GLN A 571 -9.09 -75.40 -28.16
N GLN A 572 -7.85 -75.63 -28.61
CA GLN A 572 -7.42 -75.39 -29.99
C GLN A 572 -8.12 -76.36 -30.97
N ALA A 573 -8.50 -75.91 -32.17
CA ALA A 573 -8.44 -76.67 -33.43
C ALA A 573 -8.78 -75.78 -34.66
N ALA A 574 -8.28 -76.19 -35.84
CA ALA A 574 -8.49 -75.61 -37.19
C ALA A 574 -7.86 -74.22 -37.45
N ALA A 575 -6.75 -74.10 -38.20
CA ALA A 575 -6.58 -74.32 -39.66
C ALA A 575 -7.28 -73.23 -40.49
N SER A 576 -6.61 -72.18 -41.00
CA SER A 576 -5.55 -72.12 -42.04
C SER A 576 -6.08 -72.09 -43.49
N GLY A 577 -6.07 -70.90 -44.10
CA GLY A 577 -5.83 -70.67 -45.54
C GLY A 577 -7.01 -70.83 -46.52
N ALA A 578 -7.25 -69.79 -47.33
CA ALA A 578 -7.51 -69.89 -48.77
C ALA A 578 -7.43 -68.51 -49.47
N ASP A 579 -6.87 -68.49 -50.68
CA ASP A 579 -6.76 -67.36 -51.61
C ASP A 579 -8.03 -67.09 -52.44
N ALA A 580 -8.09 -65.87 -53.01
CA ALA A 580 -8.63 -65.46 -54.33
C ALA A 580 -9.50 -64.18 -54.22
N ARG A 581 -9.24 -63.00 -54.83
CA ARG A 581 -8.74 -62.55 -56.16
C ARG A 581 -9.87 -62.37 -57.21
N LEU A 582 -9.77 -61.27 -58.00
CA LEU A 582 -10.65 -60.82 -59.12
C LEU A 582 -11.89 -59.98 -58.68
N THR A 583 -12.35 -58.90 -59.34
CA THR A 583 -11.90 -58.16 -60.56
C THR A 583 -12.51 -56.74 -60.63
N ASP A 584 -12.03 -55.91 -61.57
CA ASP A 584 -12.37 -54.50 -61.86
C ASP A 584 -13.84 -54.17 -62.22
N LYS A 585 -14.25 -52.88 -62.08
CA LYS A 585 -14.56 -51.96 -63.22
C LYS A 585 -15.18 -50.59 -62.83
N ASP A 586 -14.70 -49.52 -63.50
CA ASP A 586 -15.43 -48.43 -64.23
C ASP A 586 -16.60 -47.65 -63.53
N MET A 587 -16.84 -46.31 -63.60
CA MET A 587 -16.20 -45.07 -64.15
C MET A 587 -16.58 -43.88 -63.21
N ASN A 588 -15.77 -42.86 -62.95
CA ASN A 588 -15.53 -41.58 -63.66
C ASN A 588 -16.75 -40.69 -64.06
N GLU A 589 -16.56 -39.38 -63.87
CA GLU A 589 -17.24 -38.17 -64.42
C GLU A 589 -18.46 -37.48 -63.73
N ASN A 590 -18.19 -36.24 -63.33
CA ASN A 590 -19.07 -35.06 -63.11
C ASN A 590 -19.33 -34.40 -64.52
N PRO A 591 -20.12 -33.29 -64.76
CA PRO A 591 -20.72 -32.34 -63.81
C PRO A 591 -22.05 -31.59 -64.19
N LYS A 592 -22.42 -30.60 -63.34
CA LYS A 592 -23.14 -29.32 -63.58
C LYS A 592 -24.70 -29.21 -63.60
N ASP A 593 -25.16 -28.38 -62.65
CA ASP A 593 -26.10 -27.24 -62.73
C ASP A 593 -27.29 -27.21 -63.71
N ILE A 594 -28.53 -27.17 -63.15
CA ILE A 594 -29.72 -26.48 -63.73
C ILE A 594 -30.53 -25.81 -62.60
N ALA A 595 -31.14 -24.66 -62.88
CA ALA A 595 -31.88 -23.80 -61.94
C ALA A 595 -33.42 -23.98 -61.96
N LEU A 596 -34.09 -23.24 -61.08
CA LEU A 596 -35.54 -23.11 -60.80
C LEU A 596 -36.49 -22.98 -62.01
N PRO A 597 -37.80 -23.24 -61.82
CA PRO A 597 -38.74 -22.09 -61.76
C PRO A 597 -39.82 -22.16 -60.64
N GLN A 598 -40.67 -21.12 -60.56
CA GLN A 598 -41.64 -20.83 -59.49
C GLN A 598 -43.13 -21.02 -59.88
N ALA A 599 -44.00 -21.04 -58.85
CA ALA A 599 -45.44 -20.68 -58.86
C ALA A 599 -46.43 -21.65 -59.57
N ALA A 600 -47.75 -21.70 -59.27
CA ALA A 600 -48.62 -20.84 -58.44
C ALA A 600 -49.84 -21.60 -57.81
N ASP A 601 -50.76 -20.84 -57.20
CA ASP A 601 -52.20 -21.10 -56.89
C ASP A 601 -52.66 -21.82 -55.58
N GLY A 602 -53.68 -21.22 -54.93
CA GLY A 602 -54.50 -21.74 -53.80
C GLY A 602 -55.99 -21.67 -54.17
N PRO A 603 -56.97 -21.23 -53.31
CA PRO A 603 -57.00 -21.08 -51.85
C PRO A 603 -58.35 -21.57 -51.19
N ALA A 604 -58.47 -21.49 -49.84
CA ALA A 604 -59.68 -21.17 -49.01
C ALA A 604 -59.64 -21.85 -47.61
N GLY A 605 -60.04 -21.24 -46.48
CA GLY A 605 -60.49 -19.86 -46.23
C GLY A 605 -60.90 -19.61 -44.75
N TYR A 606 -61.17 -18.34 -44.38
CA TYR A 606 -61.82 -17.80 -43.15
C TYR A 606 -61.24 -18.20 -41.76
N SER A 607 -61.01 -17.33 -40.75
CA SER A 607 -60.98 -15.85 -40.59
C SER A 607 -60.30 -15.53 -39.22
N ALA A 608 -60.10 -14.31 -38.67
CA ALA A 608 -60.64 -12.97 -38.97
C ALA A 608 -59.67 -11.80 -38.60
N GLN A 609 -60.22 -10.63 -38.26
CA GLN A 609 -59.60 -9.30 -38.07
C GLN A 609 -58.91 -9.07 -36.68
N ARG A 610 -57.80 -8.32 -36.49
CA ARG A 610 -57.36 -6.94 -36.91
C ARG A 610 -58.08 -5.77 -36.22
N PRO A 611 -57.51 -4.53 -36.14
CA PRO A 611 -56.12 -4.04 -36.39
C PRO A 611 -55.50 -3.35 -35.12
N THR A 612 -54.21 -2.99 -34.93
CA THR A 612 -53.16 -2.25 -35.70
C THR A 612 -53.51 -0.76 -35.97
N ALA A 613 -52.60 0.23 -36.02
CA ALA A 613 -51.12 0.27 -36.06
C ALA A 613 -50.56 1.70 -35.74
N GLU A 614 -49.22 1.84 -35.68
CA GLU A 614 -48.40 2.95 -36.29
C GLU A 614 -48.56 4.43 -35.83
N ASP A 615 -47.57 5.35 -35.92
CA ASP A 615 -46.08 5.31 -36.03
C ASP A 615 -45.53 6.77 -35.86
N HIS A 616 -44.20 6.92 -35.81
CA HIS A 616 -43.38 8.09 -36.15
C HIS A 616 -43.29 9.31 -35.21
N GLY A 617 -42.05 9.79 -35.01
CA GLY A 617 -41.75 11.17 -35.44
C GLY A 617 -40.93 12.10 -34.54
N ALA A 618 -39.63 12.23 -34.88
CA ALA A 618 -38.87 13.49 -34.92
C ALA A 618 -38.37 14.20 -33.64
N GLN A 619 -37.38 15.07 -33.88
CA GLN A 619 -36.54 15.81 -32.93
C GLN A 619 -37.06 17.25 -32.72
N ALA A 620 -36.68 17.90 -31.60
CA ALA A 620 -35.91 19.18 -31.58
C ALA A 620 -36.19 20.09 -30.36
N THR A 621 -35.11 20.59 -29.76
CA THR A 621 -34.88 21.96 -29.19
C THR A 621 -35.98 22.74 -28.44
N GLY A 622 -35.59 23.38 -27.31
CA GLY A 622 -35.94 24.79 -27.10
C GLY A 622 -36.57 25.26 -25.76
N THR A 623 -35.74 25.41 -24.73
CA THR A 623 -35.65 26.59 -23.83
C THR A 623 -36.88 27.35 -23.26
N VAL A 624 -36.86 27.45 -21.91
CA VAL A 624 -37.15 28.65 -21.07
C VAL A 624 -38.61 29.05 -20.77
N GLY A 625 -38.91 29.11 -19.45
CA GLY A 625 -40.07 29.79 -18.86
C GLY A 625 -40.14 29.59 -17.34
N ALA A 626 -40.01 30.66 -16.56
CA ALA A 626 -40.13 30.67 -15.10
C ALA A 626 -40.96 31.91 -14.65
N PRO A 627 -41.10 32.16 -13.34
CA PRO A 627 -42.08 31.65 -12.36
C PRO A 627 -43.27 32.66 -12.24
N PRO A 628 -44.02 32.90 -11.12
CA PRO A 628 -44.15 32.30 -9.77
C PRO A 628 -45.59 31.75 -9.52
N SER A 629 -46.13 31.43 -8.32
CA SER A 629 -45.96 31.96 -6.95
C SER A 629 -46.53 31.08 -5.82
N HIS A 630 -46.12 31.40 -4.59
CA HIS A 630 -46.58 30.90 -3.28
C HIS A 630 -48.09 30.67 -3.09
N VAL A 631 -48.43 29.68 -2.25
CA VAL A 631 -49.26 29.87 -1.03
C VAL A 631 -48.67 28.98 0.10
N ASP A 632 -48.70 29.47 1.34
CA ASP A 632 -48.29 28.82 2.60
C ASP A 632 -49.34 29.16 3.69
N TYR A 633 -49.57 28.32 4.72
CA TYR A 633 -50.23 28.72 6.00
C TYR A 633 -50.33 27.62 7.10
N SER A 634 -49.79 27.91 8.31
CA SER A 634 -50.20 27.50 9.71
C SER A 634 -50.25 26.00 10.14
N ASN A 635 -49.81 25.49 11.33
CA ASN A 635 -49.49 25.96 12.73
C ASN A 635 -50.74 26.12 13.67
N VAL A 636 -50.82 25.84 15.01
CA VAL A 636 -49.88 25.78 16.18
C VAL A 636 -50.40 24.89 17.37
N GLY A 637 -49.54 24.39 18.29
CA GLY A 637 -49.86 24.04 19.73
C GLY A 637 -49.69 22.55 20.16
N ALA A 638 -48.95 22.11 21.21
CA ALA A 638 -48.98 22.35 22.69
C ALA A 638 -50.17 21.63 23.42
N GLN A 639 -50.11 20.99 24.63
CA GLN A 639 -49.18 21.04 25.79
C GLN A 639 -49.40 19.87 26.83
N ASP A 640 -48.41 19.61 27.72
CA ASP A 640 -48.35 18.94 29.07
C ASP A 640 -49.40 17.93 29.65
N THR A 641 -48.93 16.87 30.36
CA THR A 641 -49.00 16.69 31.86
C THR A 641 -48.76 15.24 32.38
N GLY A 642 -48.13 15.11 33.58
CA GLY A 642 -48.47 14.10 34.61
C GLY A 642 -47.72 12.74 34.63
N GLY A 643 -47.37 12.23 35.83
CA GLY A 643 -46.75 10.91 36.02
C GLY A 643 -47.14 10.22 37.34
N GLY A 644 -46.83 8.92 37.48
CA GLY A 644 -47.12 8.12 38.68
C GLY A 644 -46.69 6.64 38.58
N LEU A 645 -46.12 6.13 39.67
CA LEU A 645 -45.62 4.77 39.97
C LEU A 645 -46.70 3.66 39.74
N SER A 646 -46.45 2.34 39.61
CA SER A 646 -45.38 1.44 40.14
C SER A 646 -45.34 0.05 39.43
N ASP A 647 -44.23 -0.68 39.63
CA ASP A 647 -44.02 -2.15 39.57
C ASP A 647 -44.14 -3.00 38.27
N GLN A 648 -42.95 -3.45 37.84
CA GLN A 648 -42.55 -4.76 37.30
C GLN A 648 -43.42 -5.51 36.26
N ASP A 649 -42.90 -5.55 35.02
CA ASP A 649 -42.94 -6.74 34.15
C ASP A 649 -41.70 -6.73 33.21
N GLU A 650 -41.14 -7.92 32.92
CA GLU A 650 -39.91 -8.08 32.10
C GLU A 650 -40.18 -8.04 30.59
N HIS A 651 -39.70 -7.03 29.85
CA HIS A 651 -39.55 -7.12 28.39
C HIS A 651 -38.46 -6.16 27.83
N PRO A 652 -38.00 -6.36 26.59
CA PRO A 652 -36.57 -6.48 26.28
C PRO A 652 -35.82 -5.14 26.24
N GLU A 653 -34.55 -5.18 26.64
CA GLU A 653 -33.60 -4.10 26.33
C GLU A 653 -33.55 -3.90 24.80
N GLN A 654 -33.96 -2.71 24.37
CA GLN A 654 -33.85 -2.30 22.97
C GLN A 654 -32.36 -2.30 22.60
N GLY A 655 -32.01 -3.08 21.57
CA GLY A 655 -30.63 -3.26 21.13
C GLY A 655 -29.98 -1.94 20.72
N HIS A 656 -29.32 -1.27 21.67
CA HIS A 656 -28.42 -0.17 21.40
C HIS A 656 -27.29 -0.71 20.52
N ASN A 657 -27.14 -0.18 19.31
CA ASN A 657 -25.99 -0.48 18.47
C ASN A 657 -24.79 0.30 19.04
N PRO A 658 -23.81 -0.34 19.71
CA PRO A 658 -22.71 0.38 20.35
C PRO A 658 -21.69 0.90 19.33
N TYR A 659 -21.92 0.66 18.03
CA TYR A 659 -21.09 1.09 16.91
C TYR A 659 -21.72 2.18 16.04
N ALA A 660 -22.90 2.69 16.41
CA ALA A 660 -23.59 3.74 15.65
C ALA A 660 -22.76 5.05 15.65
N GLY A 661 -22.38 5.51 14.45
CA GLY A 661 -21.58 6.73 14.26
C GLY A 661 -20.07 6.56 14.41
N MET A 662 -19.57 5.35 14.67
CA MET A 662 -18.13 5.08 14.76
C MET A 662 -17.50 4.90 13.36
N SER A 663 -16.29 5.43 13.18
CA SER A 663 -15.47 5.14 12.00
C SER A 663 -15.02 3.67 11.96
N LYS A 664 -14.53 3.23 10.79
CA LYS A 664 -14.05 1.86 10.55
C LYS A 664 -12.92 1.48 11.52
N GLU A 665 -12.04 2.43 11.81
CA GLU A 665 -10.90 2.31 12.71
C GLU A 665 -11.34 2.28 14.18
N GLU A 666 -12.34 3.06 14.56
CA GLU A 666 -12.89 3.04 15.93
C GLU A 666 -13.64 1.74 16.22
N MET A 667 -14.40 1.21 15.25
CA MET A 667 -15.01 -0.13 15.36
C MET A 667 -13.94 -1.22 15.52
N GLN A 668 -12.84 -1.16 14.77
CA GLN A 668 -11.70 -2.08 14.93
C GLN A 668 -11.03 -1.95 16.31
N ALA A 669 -10.89 -0.73 16.84
CA ALA A 669 -10.28 -0.48 18.14
C ALA A 669 -11.17 -0.94 19.31
N ALA A 670 -12.49 -0.74 19.23
CA ALA A 670 -13.46 -1.27 20.19
C ALA A 670 -13.46 -2.81 20.15
N PHE A 671 -13.51 -3.40 18.96
CA PHE A 671 -13.45 -4.85 18.76
C PHE A 671 -12.18 -5.48 19.35
N ALA A 672 -11.02 -4.82 19.23
CA ALA A 672 -9.77 -5.30 19.83
C ALA A 672 -9.77 -5.30 21.38
N ARG A 673 -10.54 -4.42 22.02
CA ARG A 673 -10.72 -4.40 23.48
C ARG A 673 -11.68 -5.50 23.94
N ASP A 674 -12.84 -5.64 23.31
CA ASP A 674 -13.81 -6.69 23.61
C ASP A 674 -13.26 -8.11 23.42
N MET A 675 -12.33 -8.28 22.47
CA MET A 675 -11.63 -9.54 22.21
C MET A 675 -10.49 -9.83 23.20
N GLY A 676 -10.22 -8.96 24.18
CA GLY A 676 -9.16 -9.16 25.18
C GLY A 676 -7.73 -9.18 24.61
N MET A 677 -7.51 -8.59 23.43
CA MET A 677 -6.23 -8.65 22.69
C MET A 677 -5.16 -7.68 23.21
N GLN A 678 -5.47 -6.86 24.23
CA GLN A 678 -4.50 -5.98 24.89
C GLN A 678 -4.04 -6.63 26.20
N GLY A 679 -2.77 -7.07 26.24
CA GLY A 679 -2.14 -7.52 27.47
C GLY A 679 -1.99 -6.38 28.48
N PRO A 680 -2.10 -6.63 29.80
CA PRO A 680 -2.01 -5.59 30.81
C PRO A 680 -0.59 -5.02 30.87
N GLN A 681 -0.44 -3.69 30.75
CA GLN A 681 0.80 -3.02 31.11
C GLN A 681 0.95 -3.06 32.63
N GLY A 682 2.05 -3.63 33.09
CA GLY A 682 2.07 -4.31 34.38
C GLY A 682 2.48 -3.47 35.59
N THR A 683 2.08 -3.95 36.76
CA THR A 683 2.94 -4.08 37.94
C THR A 683 2.61 -5.41 38.62
N GLY A 684 3.62 -6.17 39.07
CA GLY A 684 3.39 -7.46 39.74
C GLY A 684 4.39 -8.54 39.37
N ASN A 685 5.49 -8.61 40.12
CA ASN A 685 6.49 -9.67 40.01
C ASN A 685 5.96 -11.01 40.55
N HIS A 686 5.70 -11.99 39.69
CA HIS A 686 5.83 -13.41 40.06
C HIS A 686 6.21 -14.30 38.87
N ASN A 687 7.45 -14.78 38.91
CA ASN A 687 7.93 -15.86 38.05
C ASN A 687 7.31 -17.20 38.49
N ARG A 688 6.60 -17.88 37.57
CA ARG A 688 6.59 -19.36 37.50
C ARG A 688 6.01 -19.86 36.17
N ASP A 689 6.90 -20.25 35.28
CA ASP A 689 6.56 -21.12 34.15
C ASP A 689 6.04 -22.48 34.66
N ASN A 690 4.83 -22.86 34.27
CA ASN A 690 4.48 -24.27 34.04
C ASN A 690 3.30 -24.38 33.06
N TRP A 691 3.60 -24.28 31.76
CA TRP A 691 2.63 -24.51 30.69
C TRP A 691 2.35 -26.00 30.54
N GLN A 692 1.28 -26.52 31.17
CA GLN A 692 0.78 -27.86 30.87
C GLN A 692 -0.26 -27.86 29.74
N LEU A 693 0.02 -28.67 28.72
CA LEU A 693 -0.72 -28.76 27.47
C LEU A 693 -2.08 -29.47 27.61
N GLY A 694 -2.96 -29.22 26.64
CA GLY A 694 -4.02 -30.16 26.24
C GLY A 694 -5.47 -29.77 26.57
N LYS A 695 -5.76 -29.22 27.76
CA LYS A 695 -7.16 -29.05 28.22
C LYS A 695 -7.75 -27.64 28.07
N ALA A 696 -6.93 -26.58 28.08
CA ALA A 696 -7.43 -25.20 28.07
C ALA A 696 -7.93 -24.71 26.70
N TYR A 697 -7.30 -25.16 25.61
CA TYR A 697 -7.55 -24.63 24.27
C TYR A 697 -8.97 -24.95 23.73
N PRO A 698 -9.53 -26.17 23.90
CA PRO A 698 -10.92 -26.44 23.52
C PRO A 698 -11.95 -25.58 24.27
N LEU A 699 -11.67 -25.19 25.52
CA LEU A 699 -12.54 -24.30 26.32
C LEU A 699 -12.43 -22.83 25.88
N GLN A 700 -11.28 -22.42 25.35
CA GLN A 700 -11.12 -21.10 24.70
C GLN A 700 -11.85 -21.09 23.35
N CYS A 701 -11.65 -22.10 22.51
CA CYS A 701 -12.38 -22.26 21.24
C CYS A 701 -13.90 -22.24 21.47
N LYS A 702 -14.40 -22.98 22.48
CA LYS A 702 -15.85 -23.03 22.76
C LYS A 702 -16.44 -21.67 23.20
N ARG A 703 -15.67 -20.82 23.89
CA ARG A 703 -16.12 -19.46 24.20
C ARG A 703 -16.25 -18.61 22.93
N HIS A 704 -15.26 -18.67 22.04
CA HIS A 704 -15.31 -17.94 20.77
C HIS A 704 -16.42 -18.46 19.85
N GLU A 705 -16.66 -19.78 19.80
CA GLU A 705 -17.81 -20.38 19.09
C GLU A 705 -19.14 -19.74 19.54
N ASN A 706 -19.36 -19.65 20.85
CA ASN A 706 -20.60 -19.09 21.40
C ASN A 706 -20.71 -17.58 21.10
N THR A 707 -19.62 -16.81 21.21
CA THR A 707 -19.59 -15.38 20.84
C THR A 707 -19.91 -15.15 19.36
N LEU A 708 -19.41 -16.00 18.47
CA LEU A 708 -19.72 -15.93 17.03
C LEU A 708 -21.17 -16.32 16.73
N GLY A 709 -21.72 -17.31 17.46
CA GLY A 709 -23.14 -17.69 17.38
C GLY A 709 -24.05 -16.51 17.72
N ASN A 710 -23.87 -15.93 18.92
CA ASN A 710 -24.67 -14.78 19.37
C ASN A 710 -24.59 -13.60 18.38
N ARG A 711 -23.41 -13.33 17.79
CA ARG A 711 -23.27 -12.28 16.76
C ARG A 711 -24.01 -12.60 15.47
N LEU A 712 -24.04 -13.86 15.03
CA LEU A 712 -24.83 -14.29 13.88
C LEU A 712 -26.34 -14.17 14.15
N ASP A 713 -26.77 -14.36 15.39
CA ASP A 713 -28.17 -14.15 15.79
C ASP A 713 -28.54 -12.66 15.74
N THR A 714 -27.68 -11.77 16.26
CA THR A 714 -27.84 -10.30 16.08
C THR A 714 -27.87 -9.91 14.60
N CYS A 715 -26.97 -10.47 13.78
CA CYS A 715 -26.96 -10.25 12.34
C CYS A 715 -28.23 -10.76 11.65
N THR A 716 -28.81 -11.87 12.13
CA THR A 716 -30.07 -12.43 11.61
C THR A 716 -31.21 -11.45 11.84
N GLN A 717 -31.36 -10.95 13.07
CA GLN A 717 -32.39 -9.98 13.41
C GLN A 717 -32.22 -8.67 12.61
N GLN A 718 -30.99 -8.18 12.48
CA GLN A 718 -30.71 -6.97 11.69
C GLN A 718 -31.01 -7.17 10.20
N ALA A 719 -30.62 -8.31 9.61
CA ALA A 719 -30.91 -8.65 8.22
C ALA A 719 -32.42 -8.77 7.94
N GLN A 720 -33.16 -9.37 8.87
CA GLN A 720 -34.63 -9.47 8.81
C GLN A 720 -35.29 -8.10 8.88
N ASN A 721 -34.88 -7.25 9.85
CA ASN A 721 -35.40 -5.89 10.00
C ASN A 721 -35.08 -5.00 8.79
N GLN A 722 -33.99 -5.27 8.06
CA GLN A 722 -33.60 -4.57 6.84
C GLN A 722 -34.13 -5.21 5.54
N GLY A 723 -34.83 -6.35 5.60
CA GLY A 723 -35.31 -7.07 4.40
C GLY A 723 -34.22 -7.71 3.53
N ARG A 724 -33.00 -7.89 4.05
CA ARG A 724 -31.81 -8.34 3.30
C ARG A 724 -31.74 -9.87 3.16
N SER A 725 -32.56 -10.43 2.26
CA SER A 725 -32.61 -11.87 1.98
C SER A 725 -31.29 -12.45 1.45
N ASP A 726 -30.50 -11.63 0.75
CA ASP A 726 -29.15 -11.94 0.27
C ASP A 726 -28.14 -12.16 1.42
N ILE A 727 -28.26 -11.37 2.49
CA ILE A 727 -27.42 -11.52 3.69
C ILE A 727 -27.87 -12.73 4.52
N LEU A 728 -29.16 -13.04 4.57
CA LEU A 728 -29.67 -14.22 5.28
C LEU A 728 -29.07 -15.53 4.75
N GLY A 729 -28.85 -15.65 3.43
CA GLY A 729 -28.12 -16.79 2.85
C GLY A 729 -26.67 -16.89 3.36
N ARG A 730 -25.95 -15.76 3.41
CA ARG A 730 -24.57 -15.69 3.92
C ARG A 730 -24.47 -16.02 5.42
N ILE A 731 -25.44 -15.56 6.21
CA ILE A 731 -25.57 -15.89 7.64
C ILE A 731 -25.76 -17.41 7.83
N GLN A 732 -26.59 -18.04 7.00
CA GLN A 732 -26.81 -19.48 7.09
C GLN A 732 -25.54 -20.27 6.74
N THR A 733 -24.77 -19.84 5.72
CA THR A 733 -23.45 -20.42 5.42
C THR A 733 -22.47 -20.27 6.60
N ALA A 734 -22.39 -19.10 7.22
CA ALA A 734 -21.53 -18.87 8.37
C ALA A 734 -21.93 -19.72 9.59
N ARG A 735 -23.23 -19.95 9.82
CA ARG A 735 -23.73 -20.91 10.83
C ARG A 735 -23.29 -22.35 10.52
N THR A 736 -23.34 -22.79 9.27
CA THR A 736 -22.83 -24.11 8.86
C THR A 736 -21.32 -24.24 9.13
N ASN A 737 -20.53 -23.22 8.81
CA ASN A 737 -19.08 -23.20 9.07
C ASN A 737 -18.77 -23.21 10.57
N LEU A 738 -19.54 -22.49 11.38
CA LEU A 738 -19.43 -22.50 12.84
C LEU A 738 -19.78 -23.87 13.45
N ALA A 739 -20.77 -24.57 12.91
CA ALA A 739 -21.09 -25.95 13.28
C ALA A 739 -19.97 -26.94 12.88
N ALA A 740 -19.33 -26.73 11.73
CA ALA A 740 -18.15 -27.50 11.31
C ALA A 740 -16.96 -27.30 12.27
N LEU A 741 -16.72 -26.06 12.74
CA LEU A 741 -15.72 -25.78 13.78
C LEU A 741 -16.03 -26.53 15.09
N ALA A 742 -17.28 -26.52 15.55
CA ALA A 742 -17.69 -27.27 16.75
C ALA A 742 -17.42 -28.77 16.61
N LYS A 743 -17.70 -29.35 15.42
CA LYS A 743 -17.39 -30.76 15.09
C LYS A 743 -15.88 -31.04 15.10
N GLN A 744 -15.05 -30.15 14.53
CA GLN A 744 -13.58 -30.27 14.57
C GLN A 744 -13.04 -30.20 16.01
N ARG A 745 -13.59 -29.33 16.86
CA ARG A 745 -13.24 -29.25 18.30
C ARG A 745 -13.57 -30.55 19.02
N GLU A 746 -14.72 -31.15 18.74
CA GLU A 746 -15.14 -32.44 19.34
C GLU A 746 -14.30 -33.62 18.85
N GLN A 747 -13.89 -33.60 17.58
CA GLN A 747 -12.96 -34.55 16.97
C GLN A 747 -11.50 -34.37 17.43
N ARG A 748 -11.20 -33.36 18.28
CA ARG A 748 -9.85 -33.04 18.79
C ARG A 748 -8.79 -32.85 17.69
N VAL A 749 -9.20 -32.22 16.59
CA VAL A 749 -8.32 -31.81 15.49
C VAL A 749 -7.16 -30.93 16.01
N PRO A 750 -5.95 -30.98 15.41
CA PRO A 750 -4.80 -30.19 15.84
C PRO A 750 -5.07 -28.70 16.07
N LYS A 751 -4.36 -28.11 17.04
CA LYS A 751 -4.60 -26.76 17.57
C LYS A 751 -4.50 -25.69 16.48
N ASP A 752 -3.51 -25.80 15.61
CA ASP A 752 -3.22 -24.97 14.45
C ASP A 752 -4.36 -25.00 13.43
N VAL A 753 -4.83 -26.19 13.05
CA VAL A 753 -5.99 -26.36 12.15
C VAL A 753 -7.26 -25.77 12.78
N LEU A 754 -7.50 -26.02 14.08
CA LEU A 754 -8.65 -25.47 14.78
C LEU A 754 -8.58 -23.93 14.91
N GLN A 755 -7.38 -23.36 15.08
CA GLN A 755 -7.16 -21.90 15.06
C GLN A 755 -7.44 -21.32 13.66
N GLN A 756 -7.03 -22.00 12.60
CA GLN A 756 -7.23 -21.56 11.22
C GLN A 756 -8.72 -21.55 10.86
N THR A 757 -9.46 -22.61 11.20
CA THR A 757 -10.93 -22.66 11.04
C THR A 757 -11.61 -21.56 11.86
N LEU A 758 -11.21 -21.36 13.13
CA LEU A 758 -11.77 -20.30 13.97
C LEU A 758 -11.54 -18.90 13.37
N ASN A 759 -10.33 -18.61 12.88
CA ASN A 759 -10.00 -17.34 12.24
C ASN A 759 -10.88 -17.08 11.00
N ARG A 760 -11.15 -18.11 10.20
CA ARG A 760 -12.05 -18.03 9.05
C ARG A 760 -13.49 -17.71 9.48
N CYS A 761 -14.02 -18.39 10.51
CA CYS A 761 -15.35 -18.07 11.06
C CYS A 761 -15.43 -16.62 11.58
N VAL A 762 -14.39 -16.11 12.23
CA VAL A 762 -14.31 -14.70 12.68
C VAL A 762 -14.38 -13.73 11.49
N GLN A 763 -13.63 -14.01 10.41
CA GLN A 763 -13.63 -13.18 9.20
C GLN A 763 -14.99 -13.18 8.49
N GLU A 764 -15.65 -14.33 8.38
CA GLU A 764 -16.97 -14.45 7.76
C GLU A 764 -18.05 -13.68 8.53
N VAL A 765 -18.09 -13.78 9.87
CA VAL A 765 -19.01 -13.00 10.72
C VAL A 765 -18.75 -11.49 10.60
N HIS A 766 -17.48 -11.07 10.54
CA HIS A 766 -17.12 -9.67 10.37
C HIS A 766 -17.55 -9.13 8.98
N ALA A 767 -17.37 -9.91 7.92
CA ALA A 767 -17.81 -9.54 6.57
C ALA A 767 -19.34 -9.43 6.44
N ILE A 768 -20.10 -10.21 7.22
CA ILE A 768 -21.57 -10.08 7.31
C ILE A 768 -21.96 -8.78 8.02
N GLN A 769 -21.32 -8.46 9.14
CA GLN A 769 -21.58 -7.22 9.89
C GLN A 769 -21.27 -5.96 9.06
N ILE A 770 -20.20 -5.98 8.27
CA ILE A 770 -19.85 -4.86 7.38
C ILE A 770 -20.96 -4.63 6.34
N SER A 771 -21.47 -5.68 5.68
CA SER A 771 -22.58 -5.55 4.72
C SER A 771 -23.87 -5.02 5.39
N LEU A 772 -24.19 -5.48 6.60
CA LEU A 772 -25.36 -4.99 7.36
C LEU A 772 -25.23 -3.53 7.83
N ALA A 773 -24.00 -3.04 8.01
CA ALA A 773 -23.72 -1.66 8.38
C ALA A 773 -23.68 -0.71 7.16
N GLN A 774 -23.28 -1.21 5.99
CA GLN A 774 -23.12 -0.39 4.77
C GLN A 774 -24.40 -0.24 3.93
N GLY A 775 -25.43 -1.07 4.18
CA GLY A 775 -26.71 -1.00 3.46
C GLY A 775 -26.65 -1.48 2.00
N GLN A 776 -25.47 -1.92 1.53
CA GLN A 776 -25.22 -2.57 0.24
C GLN A 776 -24.92 -4.06 0.42
#